data_AF-A0A9E4DRV6-F1
#
_entry.id   AF-A0A9E4DRV6-F1
#
_cell.length_a   1.000
_cell.length_b   1.000
_cell.length_c   1.000
_cell.angle_alpha   90.00
_cell.angle_beta   90.00
_cell.angle_gamma   90.00
#
_symmetry.space_group_name_H-M   'P 1'
#
loop_
_entity.id
_entity.type
_entity.pdbx_description
1 polymer ?
#
loop_
_entity_poly.entity_id
_entity_poly.type
_entity_poly.pdbx_seq_one_letter_code
_entity_poly.pdbx_strand_id
1 'polypeptide(L)'
;MKFIGIVGTNANKSYNRMLLTFMQKHFSHQAEIEILELTDVPLFDESNDQSNSEIVQLFNTKITEADGVIIATPEHNHSIPSALKSILEWLSFNLHPLDGKPVMIVGASYDVQGSSRAQLHLRQVLDAPGVNATVMPGYEFLLGNAHHAFTPEGDLKEERTIDFLESCFWRFLRFTQVVNVLAEPEEVALTSGEFTVTTPGHNGEIPMVVRIDNNRIEAIDIDTSGESQGIADVVFTRIPKQIIEGQTLNVDIISGASVTSNGVIDGVPKVIKMAGSNPDILRKRPKAASALNTQDMEYHTDVVVVGAGGAGLTAAAKVLQEGKSVIVVEKFPAVGGNTVRTGGPMNAANPNWQNTFAAIPGERHALKEMIATDEATIDAEYLEDFRQLKAQVTAYFEATKNEEEYLFDSELFYRMQTYLGGKRKDKFGNTIYGQYDLVKILTDKGLESVEWLEEIGVEFDKSDVTMPVGALWRRGHKPLKSEGYAYVSALQQFVERHGGVIITDTAVKELICENGRIVGVIGTGMNGQKITVHSDAVVLASGGFGANTQMLKEYNTYWTEISDDIKTSNSPAITGDGIILGQSVGADLVGMGFSQMMPVSDPETGALFSGLQVPPQNFIMVNQKGKRFVNEYGSRDALTQAAIDNGGLFYLIADDEIKKTAYNTSQEKIDKQVAAGTLFRAETLADLARQIGVDPDVFEATIASYNACVENGFDPEFGKDVFDLKVAVAPFYATPRKPAIHHTMGGLKIDTQTHVLNTEGQIIEGLYAAGEVAGGIHAGNRLGGNSLTDIFTFGRIAGQTAVQELTK
;
A
#
# COMPACT_ATOMS: atom_id res chain seq x y z
N MET A 1 23.17 47.39 -5.02
CA MET A 1 22.12 46.38 -4.80
C MET A 1 21.04 46.61 -5.85
N LYS A 2 20.47 45.54 -6.38
CA LYS A 2 19.36 45.53 -7.34
C LYS A 2 18.08 45.15 -6.61
N PHE A 3 17.07 45.99 -6.68
CA PHE A 3 15.75 45.75 -6.10
C PHE A 3 14.68 45.71 -7.18
N ILE A 4 13.67 44.86 -6.98
CA ILE A 4 12.43 44.92 -7.75
C ILE A 4 11.39 45.70 -6.95
N GLY A 5 10.87 46.79 -7.52
CA GLY A 5 9.74 47.53 -7.01
C GLY A 5 8.43 47.03 -7.62
N ILE A 6 7.54 46.42 -6.84
CA ILE A 6 6.23 45.97 -7.32
C ILE A 6 5.18 47.02 -6.99
N VAL A 7 4.54 47.57 -8.03
CA VAL A 7 3.36 48.42 -7.86
C VAL A 7 2.19 47.53 -7.46
N GLY A 8 1.78 47.57 -6.20
CA GLY A 8 0.77 46.67 -5.63
C GLY A 8 -0.66 46.83 -6.14
N THR A 9 -0.88 47.53 -7.26
CA THR A 9 -2.19 47.74 -7.88
C THR A 9 -2.07 47.79 -9.40
N ASN A 10 -3.08 47.28 -10.10
CA ASN A 10 -3.21 47.38 -11.56
C ASN A 10 -3.96 48.65 -12.01
N ALA A 11 -4.17 49.63 -11.12
CA ALA A 11 -4.83 50.88 -11.47
C ALA A 11 -3.96 51.73 -12.42
N ASN A 12 -4.59 52.30 -13.45
CA ASN A 12 -3.93 53.21 -14.41
C ASN A 12 -3.29 54.44 -13.73
N LYS A 13 -3.86 54.90 -12.61
CA LYS A 13 -3.30 55.96 -11.76
C LYS A 13 -3.07 55.42 -10.36
N SER A 14 -1.86 55.56 -9.84
CA SER A 14 -1.47 55.03 -8.54
C SER A 14 -0.44 55.93 -7.87
N TYR A 15 -0.74 56.38 -6.65
CA TYR A 15 0.25 57.08 -5.81
C TYR A 15 1.38 56.14 -5.36
N ASN A 16 1.15 54.83 -5.34
CA ASN A 16 2.18 53.83 -5.03
C ASN A 16 3.17 53.68 -6.19
N ARG A 17 2.71 53.83 -7.43
CA ARG A 17 3.58 53.95 -8.60
C ARG A 17 4.42 55.21 -8.52
N MET A 18 3.81 56.36 -8.23
CA MET A 18 4.54 57.61 -8.04
C MET A 18 5.57 57.50 -6.91
N LEU A 19 5.22 56.85 -5.80
CA LEU A 19 6.14 56.60 -4.69
C LEU A 19 7.34 55.74 -5.13
N LEU A 20 7.11 54.63 -5.84
CA LEU A 20 8.22 53.79 -6.33
C LEU A 20 9.07 54.51 -7.39
N THR A 21 8.47 55.29 -8.28
CA THR A 21 9.20 56.11 -9.26
C THR A 21 10.03 57.19 -8.58
N PHE A 22 9.49 57.83 -7.53
CA PHE A 22 10.27 58.75 -6.70
C PHE A 22 11.43 58.02 -6.03
N MET A 23 11.21 56.86 -5.40
CA MET A 23 12.27 56.07 -4.79
C MET A 23 13.35 55.66 -5.80
N GLN A 24 12.96 55.20 -6.99
CA GLN A 24 13.86 54.83 -8.08
C GLN A 24 14.77 55.99 -8.47
N LYS A 25 14.22 57.21 -8.60
CA LYS A 25 14.99 58.43 -8.92
C LYS A 25 15.85 58.90 -7.73
N HIS A 26 15.28 58.99 -6.55
CA HIS A 26 15.90 59.56 -5.35
C HIS A 26 17.06 58.69 -4.83
N PHE A 27 16.90 57.36 -4.88
CA PHE A 27 17.89 56.41 -4.40
C PHE A 27 18.83 55.86 -5.48
N SER A 28 18.83 56.43 -6.70
CA SER A 28 19.60 55.90 -7.84
C SER A 28 21.12 55.81 -7.60
N HIS A 29 21.65 56.62 -6.68
CA HIS A 29 23.06 56.57 -6.28
C HIS A 29 23.37 55.46 -5.26
N GLN A 30 22.36 54.88 -4.61
CA GLN A 30 22.51 53.87 -3.56
C GLN A 30 22.13 52.47 -4.05
N ALA A 31 21.10 52.37 -4.90
CA ALA A 31 20.61 51.11 -5.42
C ALA A 31 19.93 51.29 -6.79
N GLU A 32 19.92 50.20 -7.56
CA GLU A 32 19.10 50.09 -8.77
C GLU A 32 17.72 49.56 -8.37
N ILE A 33 16.65 50.26 -8.74
CA ILE A 33 15.27 49.84 -8.50
C ILE A 33 14.59 49.66 -9.86
N GLU A 34 14.25 48.44 -10.22
CA GLU A 34 13.46 48.13 -11.43
C GLU A 34 11.99 47.97 -11.03
N ILE A 35 11.08 48.71 -11.68
CA ILE A 35 9.66 48.72 -11.30
C ILE A 35 8.87 47.76 -12.20
N LEU A 36 8.09 46.87 -11.59
CA LEU A 36 7.17 45.96 -12.27
C LEU A 36 5.70 46.35 -11.99
N GLU A 37 4.88 46.19 -13.02
CA GLU A 37 3.46 46.52 -13.04
C GLU A 37 2.60 45.26 -13.03
N LEU A 38 1.41 45.33 -12.44
CA LEU A 38 0.47 44.21 -12.33
C LEU A 38 -0.64 44.21 -13.37
N THR A 39 -0.57 45.07 -14.39
CA THR A 39 -1.67 45.28 -15.36
C THR A 39 -2.06 44.01 -16.11
N ASP A 40 -1.07 43.18 -16.47
CA ASP A 40 -1.25 42.00 -17.32
C ASP A 40 -1.14 40.68 -16.54
N VAL A 41 -1.14 40.72 -15.21
CA VAL A 41 -1.06 39.53 -14.38
C VAL A 41 -2.43 38.81 -14.37
N PRO A 42 -2.48 37.51 -14.70
CA PRO A 42 -3.72 36.74 -14.63
C PRO A 42 -4.17 36.53 -13.17
N LEU A 43 -5.49 36.44 -12.96
CA LEU A 43 -6.05 36.01 -11.69
C LEU A 43 -5.55 34.58 -11.38
N PHE A 44 -5.21 34.31 -10.12
CA PHE A 44 -4.80 32.98 -9.70
C PHE A 44 -5.96 31.96 -9.79
N ASP A 45 -5.68 30.81 -10.39
CA ASP A 45 -6.59 29.65 -10.48
C ASP A 45 -5.75 28.37 -10.49
N GLU A 46 -5.79 27.63 -9.37
CA GLU A 46 -5.03 26.39 -9.18
C GLU A 46 -5.38 25.32 -10.22
N SER A 47 -6.62 25.30 -10.72
CA SER A 47 -7.06 24.31 -11.72
C SER A 47 -6.55 24.61 -13.13
N ASN A 48 -5.99 25.80 -13.35
CA ASN A 48 -5.47 26.25 -14.63
C ASN A 48 -4.08 26.88 -14.45
N ASP A 49 -3.08 26.01 -14.24
CA ASP A 49 -1.70 26.43 -13.96
C ASP A 49 -1.11 27.29 -15.09
N GLN A 50 -0.83 28.56 -14.76
CA GLN A 50 -0.17 29.54 -15.62
C GLN A 50 1.21 29.97 -15.08
N SER A 51 1.83 29.19 -14.20
CA SER A 51 3.18 29.46 -13.69
C SER A 51 4.22 29.60 -14.79
N ASN A 52 4.02 28.96 -15.94
CA ASN A 52 4.92 29.06 -17.11
C ASN A 52 4.56 30.19 -18.11
N SER A 53 3.56 31.03 -17.80
CA SER A 53 3.25 32.19 -18.63
C SER A 53 4.38 33.23 -18.64
N GLU A 54 4.53 33.96 -19.75
CA GLU A 54 5.62 34.92 -19.94
C GLU A 54 5.67 35.97 -18.81
N ILE A 55 4.51 36.47 -18.38
CA ILE A 55 4.43 37.50 -17.33
C ILE A 55 4.79 36.94 -15.94
N VAL A 56 4.33 35.74 -15.59
CA VAL A 56 4.66 35.13 -14.28
C VAL A 56 6.15 34.76 -14.23
N GLN A 57 6.69 34.23 -15.32
CA GLN A 57 8.12 33.92 -15.41
C GLN A 57 8.99 35.18 -15.39
N LEU A 58 8.53 36.28 -16.00
CA LEU A 58 9.23 37.57 -15.89
C LEU A 58 9.37 38.00 -14.42
N PHE A 59 8.29 37.96 -13.65
CA PHE A 59 8.34 38.26 -12.21
C PHE A 59 9.26 37.30 -11.46
N ASN A 60 9.13 36.00 -11.73
CA ASN A 60 9.96 34.95 -11.13
C ASN A 60 11.45 35.23 -11.33
N THR A 61 11.90 35.36 -12.58
CA THR A 61 13.30 35.61 -12.91
C THR A 61 13.82 36.90 -12.28
N LYS A 62 13.06 38.00 -12.42
CA LYS A 62 13.49 39.31 -11.91
C LYS A 62 13.61 39.33 -10.39
N ILE A 63 12.70 38.69 -9.67
CA ILE A 63 12.75 38.58 -8.21
C ILE A 63 13.88 37.66 -7.77
N THR A 64 14.07 36.51 -8.44
CA THR A 64 15.16 35.59 -8.14
C THR A 64 16.52 36.29 -8.24
N GLU A 65 16.75 37.04 -9.32
CA GLU A 65 18.01 37.77 -9.59
C GLU A 65 18.23 39.00 -8.69
N ALA A 66 17.19 39.53 -8.06
CA ALA A 66 17.31 40.74 -7.25
C ALA A 66 17.82 40.47 -5.83
N ASP A 67 18.51 41.44 -5.25
CA ASP A 67 18.96 41.39 -3.86
C ASP A 67 17.78 41.46 -2.88
N GLY A 68 16.66 42.06 -3.28
CA GLY A 68 15.45 42.15 -2.48
C GLY A 68 14.27 42.73 -3.27
N VAL A 69 13.11 42.82 -2.64
CA VAL A 69 11.87 43.32 -3.25
C VAL A 69 11.30 44.46 -2.41
N ILE A 70 10.76 45.49 -3.08
CA ILE A 70 10.03 46.59 -2.47
C ILE A 70 8.60 46.52 -2.99
N ILE A 71 7.61 46.29 -2.12
CA ILE A 71 6.20 46.23 -2.53
C ILE A 71 5.48 47.48 -2.05
N ALA A 72 4.97 48.27 -3.00
CA ALA A 72 4.20 49.47 -2.71
C ALA A 72 2.70 49.20 -2.82
N THR A 73 2.03 49.03 -1.69
CA THR A 73 0.62 48.59 -1.67
C THR A 73 -0.33 49.72 -1.21
N PRO A 74 -1.42 50.02 -1.96
CA PRO A 74 -2.48 50.88 -1.47
C PRO A 74 -3.33 50.16 -0.41
N GLU A 75 -4.10 50.93 0.34
CA GLU A 75 -5.16 50.39 1.21
C GLU A 75 -6.45 50.20 0.42
N HIS A 76 -7.02 48.99 0.45
CA HIS A 76 -8.37 48.72 -0.03
C HIS A 76 -9.13 47.90 1.01
N ASN A 77 -10.11 48.51 1.68
CA ASN A 77 -10.98 47.84 2.67
C ASN A 77 -10.18 47.02 3.70
N HIS A 78 -9.09 47.59 4.21
CA HIS A 78 -8.18 46.99 5.18
C HIS A 78 -7.35 45.81 4.66
N SER A 79 -7.21 45.65 3.34
CA SER A 79 -6.51 44.55 2.69
C SER A 79 -5.65 45.01 1.50
N ILE A 80 -4.85 44.09 0.95
CA ILE A 80 -4.12 44.27 -0.30
C ILE A 80 -5.05 44.13 -1.51
N PRO A 81 -4.71 44.74 -2.66
CA PRO A 81 -5.45 44.55 -3.90
C PRO A 81 -5.43 43.10 -4.40
N SER A 82 -6.49 42.69 -5.09
CA SER A 82 -6.60 41.34 -5.68
C SER A 82 -5.48 41.03 -6.66
N ALA A 83 -5.08 41.99 -7.50
CA ALA A 83 -3.97 41.80 -8.45
C ALA A 83 -2.64 41.49 -7.75
N LEU A 84 -2.37 42.14 -6.61
CA LEU A 84 -1.18 41.84 -5.80
C LEU A 84 -1.29 40.47 -5.15
N LYS A 85 -2.48 40.09 -4.67
CA LYS A 85 -2.70 38.75 -4.11
C LYS A 85 -2.47 37.66 -5.15
N SER A 86 -2.98 37.82 -6.37
CA SER A 86 -2.81 36.82 -7.43
C SER A 86 -1.37 36.61 -7.86
N ILE A 87 -0.56 37.68 -8.02
CA ILE A 87 0.86 37.48 -8.36
C ILE A 87 1.61 36.75 -7.23
N LEU A 88 1.30 37.04 -5.97
CA LEU A 88 1.92 36.35 -4.84
C LEU A 88 1.58 34.87 -4.81
N GLU A 89 0.33 34.51 -5.14
CA GLU A 89 -0.11 33.11 -5.24
C GLU A 89 0.58 32.38 -6.40
N TRP A 90 0.69 33.00 -7.57
CA TRP A 90 1.46 32.43 -8.68
C TRP A 90 2.94 32.17 -8.32
N LEU A 91 3.54 33.09 -7.56
CA LEU A 91 4.93 33.01 -7.10
C LEU A 91 5.10 32.17 -5.81
N SER A 92 4.06 31.49 -5.35
CA SER A 92 4.12 30.58 -4.20
C SER A 92 3.47 29.22 -4.45
N PHE A 93 2.96 28.98 -5.66
CA PHE A 93 2.30 27.73 -6.06
C PHE A 93 3.33 26.69 -6.53
N ASN A 94 3.80 26.82 -7.78
CA ASN A 94 4.86 25.97 -8.36
C ASN A 94 6.23 26.69 -8.40
N LEU A 95 6.26 27.96 -8.01
CA LEU A 95 7.43 28.83 -7.99
C LEU A 95 7.62 29.34 -6.57
N HIS A 96 8.87 29.67 -6.19
CA HIS A 96 9.18 30.21 -4.85
C HIS A 96 10.32 31.26 -4.86
N PRO A 97 10.30 32.28 -5.75
CA PRO A 97 11.37 33.28 -5.83
C PRO A 97 11.42 34.23 -4.61
N LEU A 98 10.37 34.23 -3.79
CA LEU A 98 10.27 35.02 -2.57
C LEU A 98 10.82 34.29 -1.33
N ASP A 99 11.12 32.99 -1.40
CA ASP A 99 11.64 32.23 -0.26
C ASP A 99 12.99 32.78 0.21
N GLY A 100 13.05 33.20 1.48
CA GLY A 100 14.19 33.86 2.09
C GLY A 100 14.46 35.28 1.59
N LYS A 101 13.73 35.77 0.57
CA LYS A 101 14.02 37.04 -0.09
C LYS A 101 13.75 38.23 0.86
N PRO A 102 14.66 39.21 0.97
CA PRO A 102 14.43 40.40 1.78
C PRO A 102 13.33 41.26 1.15
N VAL A 103 12.30 41.62 1.93
CA VAL A 103 11.19 42.46 1.44
C VAL A 103 11.00 43.72 2.27
N MET A 104 10.90 44.87 1.60
CA MET A 104 10.41 46.14 2.15
C MET A 104 8.97 46.34 1.72
N ILE A 105 8.11 46.72 2.66
CA ILE A 105 6.76 47.16 2.33
C ILE A 105 6.70 48.68 2.48
N VAL A 106 6.20 49.35 1.46
CA VAL A 106 5.90 50.79 1.48
C VAL A 106 4.46 51.01 1.01
N GLY A 107 3.94 52.20 1.19
CA GLY A 107 2.67 52.51 0.57
C GLY A 107 2.18 53.92 0.76
N ALA A 108 1.34 54.31 -0.19
CA ALA A 108 0.69 55.60 -0.27
C ALA A 108 -0.82 55.40 -0.34
N SER A 109 -1.55 56.18 0.45
CA SER A 109 -3.01 56.13 0.53
C SER A 109 -3.62 57.52 0.43
N TYR A 110 -4.91 57.56 0.11
CA TYR A 110 -5.61 58.83 -0.03
C TYR A 110 -5.82 59.54 1.32
N ASP A 111 -6.03 58.80 2.41
CA ASP A 111 -6.40 59.31 3.73
C ASP A 111 -5.24 59.31 4.74
N VAL A 112 -5.50 59.80 5.95
CA VAL A 112 -4.51 60.01 7.03
C VAL A 112 -3.93 58.73 7.65
N GLN A 113 -4.63 57.59 7.56
CA GLN A 113 -4.19 56.33 8.18
C GLN A 113 -3.13 55.57 7.36
N GLY A 114 -2.59 56.18 6.30
CA GLY A 114 -1.61 55.55 5.43
C GLY A 114 -2.11 54.23 4.84
N SER A 115 -1.23 53.46 4.21
CA SER A 115 -1.51 52.08 3.79
C SER A 115 -1.41 51.06 4.94
N SER A 116 -1.48 51.49 6.20
CA SER A 116 -1.06 50.71 7.39
C SER A 116 -1.68 49.31 7.47
N ARG A 117 -2.99 49.19 7.29
CA ARG A 117 -3.69 47.91 7.39
C ARG A 117 -3.37 46.96 6.24
N ALA A 118 -3.24 47.50 5.03
CA ALA A 118 -2.85 46.69 3.87
C ALA A 118 -1.40 46.20 3.99
N GLN A 119 -0.48 46.99 4.55
CA GLN A 119 0.89 46.54 4.80
C GLN A 119 0.95 45.44 5.85
N LEU A 120 0.18 45.55 6.94
CA LEU A 120 0.07 44.51 7.95
C LEU A 120 -0.48 43.19 7.37
N HIS A 121 -1.53 43.28 6.56
CA HIS A 121 -2.08 42.10 5.88
C HIS A 121 -1.08 41.51 4.88
N LEU A 122 -0.40 42.34 4.08
CA LEU A 122 0.63 41.89 3.16
C LEU A 122 1.77 41.16 3.87
N ARG A 123 2.21 41.67 5.02
CA ARG A 123 3.25 41.04 5.84
C ARG A 123 2.83 39.62 6.25
N GLN A 124 1.60 39.44 6.72
CA GLN A 124 1.08 38.10 7.06
C GLN A 124 1.09 37.14 5.87
N VAL A 125 0.79 37.63 4.66
CA VAL A 125 0.85 36.82 3.43
C VAL A 125 2.28 36.46 3.07
N LEU A 126 3.20 37.41 3.15
CA LEU A 126 4.62 37.21 2.83
C LEU A 126 5.34 36.28 3.82
N ASP A 127 4.97 36.35 5.10
CA ASP A 127 5.52 35.49 6.17
C ASP A 127 4.91 34.07 6.18
N ALA A 128 3.88 33.81 5.36
CA ALA A 128 3.17 32.52 5.38
C ALA A 128 4.02 31.38 4.80
N PRO A 129 3.87 30.13 5.32
CA PRO A 129 4.49 28.95 4.74
C PRO A 129 4.17 28.82 3.25
N GLY A 130 5.20 28.65 2.42
CA GLY A 130 5.09 28.56 0.96
C GLY A 130 5.46 29.85 0.23
N VAL A 131 5.32 31.02 0.87
CA VAL A 131 5.91 32.29 0.38
C VAL A 131 7.28 32.52 1.02
N ASN A 132 7.38 32.32 2.35
CA ASN A 132 8.62 32.32 3.13
C ASN A 132 9.51 33.56 2.94
N ALA A 133 8.94 34.73 2.65
CA ALA A 133 9.74 35.94 2.47
C ALA A 133 10.26 36.48 3.80
N THR A 134 11.43 37.13 3.78
CA THR A 134 12.01 37.75 4.97
C THR A 134 11.64 39.25 5.00
N VAL A 135 10.51 39.60 5.60
CA VAL A 135 9.99 40.98 5.59
C VAL A 135 10.64 41.84 6.67
N MET A 136 11.15 43.03 6.30
CA MET A 136 11.81 43.94 7.25
C MET A 136 10.87 44.35 8.41
N PRO A 137 11.22 44.11 9.69
CA PRO A 137 10.35 44.41 10.82
C PRO A 137 10.47 45.86 11.30
N GLY A 138 9.36 46.45 11.75
CA GLY A 138 9.33 47.64 12.61
C GLY A 138 9.67 48.99 11.98
N TYR A 139 9.88 49.08 10.66
CA TYR A 139 10.19 50.32 9.94
C TYR A 139 9.41 50.40 8.63
N GLU A 140 8.17 50.87 8.73
CA GLU A 140 7.20 50.92 7.63
C GLU A 140 7.05 52.36 7.12
N PHE A 141 7.16 52.55 5.81
CA PHE A 141 6.89 53.85 5.19
C PHE A 141 5.41 53.94 4.81
N LEU A 142 4.68 54.80 5.52
CA LEU A 142 3.23 54.98 5.42
C LEU A 142 2.92 56.42 5.00
N LEU A 143 2.67 56.65 3.71
CA LEU A 143 2.32 57.96 3.20
C LEU A 143 0.78 58.14 3.19
N GLY A 144 0.29 58.97 4.12
CA GLY A 144 -1.10 59.45 4.11
C GLY A 144 -1.28 60.67 3.22
N ASN A 145 -2.53 61.03 2.90
CA ASN A 145 -2.88 62.23 2.11
C ASN A 145 -2.08 62.36 0.79
N ALA A 146 -1.86 61.23 0.10
CA ALA A 146 -0.94 61.18 -1.05
C ALA A 146 -1.31 62.16 -2.18
N HIS A 147 -2.58 62.52 -2.31
CA HIS A 147 -3.07 63.52 -3.27
C HIS A 147 -2.49 64.93 -3.07
N HIS A 148 -1.95 65.24 -1.88
CA HIS A 148 -1.25 66.50 -1.59
C HIS A 148 0.27 66.34 -1.45
N ALA A 149 0.76 65.12 -1.24
CA ALA A 149 2.16 64.84 -0.90
C ALA A 149 3.16 64.99 -2.06
N PHE A 150 2.70 64.86 -3.32
CA PHE A 150 3.56 64.89 -4.51
C PHE A 150 3.45 66.21 -5.28
N THR A 151 4.56 66.63 -5.91
CA THR A 151 4.60 67.68 -6.95
C THR A 151 3.98 67.18 -8.26
N PRO A 152 3.64 68.07 -9.21
CA PRO A 152 3.21 67.66 -10.55
C PRO A 152 4.21 66.74 -11.28
N GLU A 153 5.50 66.88 -10.97
CA GLU A 153 6.60 66.07 -11.50
C GLU A 153 6.75 64.70 -10.79
N GLY A 154 5.95 64.44 -9.75
CA GLY A 154 5.94 63.18 -9.01
C GLY A 154 6.94 63.10 -7.86
N ASP A 155 7.57 64.21 -7.46
CA ASP A 155 8.51 64.26 -6.34
C ASP A 155 7.78 64.52 -5.01
N LEU A 156 8.28 64.01 -3.88
CA LEU A 156 7.72 64.31 -2.56
C LEU A 156 8.01 65.78 -2.18
N LYS A 157 7.02 66.47 -1.60
CA LYS A 157 7.12 67.90 -1.23
C LYS A 157 7.78 68.17 0.11
N GLU A 158 7.56 67.31 1.10
CA GLU A 158 7.92 67.58 2.50
C GLU A 158 9.24 66.91 2.88
N GLU A 159 10.25 67.71 3.22
CA GLU A 159 11.59 67.24 3.62
C GLU A 159 11.54 66.20 4.74
N ARG A 160 10.72 66.42 5.78
CA ARG A 160 10.57 65.48 6.89
C ARG A 160 10.08 64.10 6.44
N THR A 161 9.24 64.05 5.42
CA THR A 161 8.74 62.79 4.85
C THR A 161 9.83 62.11 4.04
N ILE A 162 10.64 62.88 3.30
CA ILE A 162 11.81 62.39 2.59
C ILE A 162 12.82 61.81 3.58
N ASP A 163 13.20 62.55 4.64
CA ASP A 163 14.12 62.09 5.69
C ASP A 163 13.67 60.76 6.32
N PHE A 164 12.37 60.59 6.56
CA PHE A 164 11.83 59.34 7.11
C PHE A 164 11.91 58.19 6.11
N LEU A 165 11.61 58.43 4.82
CA LEU A 165 11.77 57.45 3.76
C LEU A 165 13.24 57.03 3.61
N GLU A 166 14.18 57.99 3.65
CA GLU A 166 15.61 57.73 3.63
C GLU A 166 16.05 56.86 4.80
N SER A 167 15.56 57.14 6.01
CA SER A 167 15.84 56.30 7.18
C SER A 167 15.32 54.88 7.02
N CYS A 168 14.10 54.71 6.49
CA CYS A 168 13.52 53.39 6.22
C CYS A 168 14.32 52.64 5.15
N PHE A 169 14.68 53.31 4.06
CA PHE A 169 15.41 52.70 2.95
C PHE A 169 16.84 52.32 3.35
N TRP A 170 17.54 53.17 4.10
CA TRP A 170 18.87 52.85 4.63
C TRP A 170 18.87 51.63 5.55
N ARG A 171 17.83 51.49 6.39
CA ARG A 171 17.64 50.27 7.20
C ARG A 171 17.37 49.06 6.33
N PHE A 172 16.60 49.22 5.27
CA PHE A 172 16.32 48.15 4.32
C PHE A 172 17.58 47.68 3.59
N LEU A 173 18.49 48.58 3.18
CA LEU A 173 19.78 48.21 2.60
C LEU A 173 20.59 47.32 3.56
N ARG A 174 20.69 47.71 4.83
CA ARG A 174 21.39 46.91 5.85
C ARG A 174 20.71 45.58 6.13
N PHE A 175 19.39 45.59 6.23
CA PHE A 175 18.60 44.38 6.44
C PHE A 175 18.80 43.39 5.28
N THR A 176 18.72 43.87 4.05
CA THR A 176 18.97 43.08 2.83
C THR A 176 20.37 42.48 2.85
N GLN A 177 21.40 43.23 3.25
CA GLN A 177 22.76 42.69 3.41
C GLN A 177 22.81 41.56 4.42
N VAL A 178 22.21 41.73 5.61
CA VAL A 178 22.22 40.68 6.65
C VAL A 178 21.46 39.44 6.20
N VAL A 179 20.27 39.61 5.62
CA VAL A 179 19.45 38.48 5.16
C VAL A 179 20.13 37.76 3.99
N ASN A 180 20.72 38.47 3.04
CA ASN A 180 21.43 37.83 1.93
C ASN A 180 22.66 37.05 2.41
N VAL A 181 23.37 37.54 3.42
CA VAL A 181 24.46 36.76 4.07
C VAL A 181 23.92 35.50 4.75
N LEU A 182 22.75 35.57 5.41
CA LEU A 182 22.10 34.39 6.00
C LEU A 182 21.54 33.42 4.95
N ALA A 183 21.29 33.90 3.73
CA ALA A 183 20.80 33.12 2.60
C ALA A 183 21.92 32.55 1.72
N GLU A 184 23.18 32.89 1.97
CA GLU A 184 24.31 32.24 1.31
C GLU A 184 24.27 30.73 1.60
N PRO A 185 24.49 29.86 0.60
CA PRO A 185 24.46 28.42 0.81
C PRO A 185 25.49 28.03 1.86
N GLU A 186 25.04 27.45 2.99
CA GLU A 186 25.95 26.83 3.95
C GLU A 186 26.77 25.76 3.21
N GLU A 187 28.11 25.88 3.24
CA GLU A 187 28.97 24.85 2.67
C GLU A 187 28.80 23.54 3.44
N VAL A 188 28.55 22.46 2.69
CA VAL A 188 28.49 21.10 3.25
C VAL A 188 29.91 20.66 3.57
N ALA A 189 30.34 20.90 4.81
CA ALA A 189 31.55 20.32 5.38
C ALA A 189 31.17 19.08 6.20
N LEU A 190 31.44 17.89 5.67
CA LEU A 190 31.22 16.62 6.36
C LEU A 190 32.57 16.01 6.74
N THR A 191 32.72 15.67 8.00
CA THR A 191 33.89 14.94 8.49
C THR A 191 33.89 13.53 7.89
N SER A 192 34.95 13.16 7.17
CA SER A 192 35.11 11.81 6.64
C SER A 192 35.12 10.77 7.77
N GLY A 193 34.50 9.62 7.53
CA GLY A 193 34.44 8.53 8.50
C GLY A 193 33.30 7.55 8.22
N GLU A 194 33.26 6.48 9.01
CA GLU A 194 32.13 5.55 9.07
C GLU A 194 31.33 5.81 10.33
N PHE A 195 30.02 6.01 10.16
CA PHE A 195 29.11 6.35 11.23
C PHE A 195 28.03 5.28 11.33
N THR A 196 27.80 4.76 12.54
CA THR A 196 26.73 3.80 12.81
C THR A 196 25.55 4.50 13.46
N VAL A 197 24.35 4.20 12.98
CA VAL A 197 23.10 4.65 13.59
C VAL A 197 22.06 3.54 13.55
N THR A 198 21.17 3.55 14.54
CA THR A 198 20.04 2.62 14.61
C THR A 198 18.75 3.42 14.64
N THR A 199 17.74 2.97 13.89
CA THR A 199 16.43 3.62 13.79
C THR A 199 15.30 2.60 13.93
N PRO A 200 14.08 3.00 14.33
CA PRO A 200 12.93 2.10 14.31
C PRO A 200 12.54 1.71 12.87
N GLY A 201 12.24 0.44 12.66
CA GLY A 201 11.62 -0.14 11.47
C GLY A 201 10.23 -0.70 11.76
N HIS A 202 9.65 -1.41 10.79
CA HIS A 202 8.31 -1.99 10.92
C HIS A 202 8.30 -3.18 11.89
N ASN A 203 9.28 -4.08 11.77
CA ASN A 203 9.36 -5.33 12.54
C ASN A 203 10.44 -5.31 13.62
N GLY A 204 11.36 -4.35 13.56
CA GLY A 204 12.48 -4.28 14.49
C GLY A 204 13.25 -2.98 14.33
N GLU A 205 14.44 -2.93 14.90
CA GLU A 205 15.37 -1.85 14.65
C GLU A 205 16.07 -2.04 13.29
N ILE A 206 16.48 -0.93 12.68
CA ILE A 206 17.22 -0.85 11.42
C ILE A 206 18.60 -0.24 11.74
N PRO A 207 19.61 -1.08 12.03
CA PRO A 207 21.01 -0.66 12.09
C PRO A 207 21.49 -0.28 10.68
N MET A 208 22.25 0.82 10.58
CA MET A 208 22.89 1.23 9.33
C MET A 208 24.27 1.83 9.58
N VAL A 209 25.17 1.60 8.63
CA VAL A 209 26.51 2.19 8.56
C VAL A 209 26.54 3.11 7.35
N VAL A 210 26.84 4.38 7.59
CA VAL A 210 26.96 5.39 6.54
C VAL A 210 28.42 5.82 6.45
N ARG A 211 29.00 5.68 5.26
CA ARG A 211 30.37 6.09 4.98
C ARG A 211 30.38 7.44 4.29
N ILE A 212 31.12 8.37 4.87
CA ILE A 212 31.34 9.71 4.33
C ILE A 212 32.81 9.84 3.94
N ASP A 213 33.06 10.33 2.74
CA ASP A 213 34.40 10.75 2.33
C ASP A 213 34.34 11.98 1.42
N ASN A 214 35.37 12.83 1.46
CA ASN A 214 35.49 14.04 0.63
C ASN A 214 34.21 14.90 0.58
N ASN A 215 33.59 15.17 1.74
CA ASN A 215 32.32 15.90 1.87
C ASN A 215 31.11 15.25 1.15
N ARG A 216 31.13 13.92 0.94
CA ARG A 216 30.08 13.18 0.25
C ARG A 216 29.68 11.92 1.00
N ILE A 217 28.42 11.52 0.83
CA ILE A 217 27.91 10.21 1.25
C ILE A 217 28.31 9.20 0.17
N GLU A 218 29.20 8.25 0.51
CA GLU A 218 29.75 7.27 -0.42
C GLU A 218 29.02 5.94 -0.37
N ALA A 219 28.55 5.53 0.81
CA ALA A 219 27.82 4.28 1.00
C ALA A 219 26.86 4.39 2.18
N ILE A 220 25.77 3.62 2.09
CA ILE A 220 24.77 3.43 3.14
C ILE A 220 24.49 1.93 3.18
N ASP A 221 25.09 1.24 4.14
CA ASP A 221 24.93 -0.20 4.35
C ASP A 221 23.90 -0.41 5.46
N ILE A 222 22.81 -1.12 5.16
CA ILE A 222 21.69 -1.30 6.08
C ILE A 222 21.58 -2.77 6.44
N ASP A 223 21.50 -3.08 7.73
CA ASP A 223 21.13 -4.42 8.19
C ASP A 223 19.62 -4.62 8.04
N THR A 224 19.25 -5.54 7.16
CA THR A 224 17.86 -5.81 6.77
C THR A 224 17.27 -7.00 7.51
N SER A 225 18.05 -7.69 8.35
CA SER A 225 17.66 -8.95 8.99
C SER A 225 16.46 -8.83 9.94
N GLY A 226 16.20 -7.63 10.46
CA GLY A 226 15.04 -7.33 11.31
C GLY A 226 13.74 -7.07 10.56
N GLU A 227 13.74 -6.99 9.23
CA GLU A 227 12.62 -6.52 8.42
C GLU A 227 11.99 -7.62 7.54
N SER A 228 10.87 -7.29 6.87
CA SER A 228 10.15 -8.25 6.03
C SER A 228 10.85 -8.46 4.68
N GLN A 229 11.52 -9.61 4.52
CA GLN A 229 12.16 -10.01 3.26
C GLN A 229 11.17 -10.00 2.08
N GLY A 230 11.59 -9.45 0.94
CA GLY A 230 10.79 -9.32 -0.27
C GLY A 230 9.73 -8.22 -0.24
N ILE A 231 9.48 -7.59 0.91
CA ILE A 231 8.51 -6.48 1.06
C ILE A 231 9.26 -5.15 1.22
N ALA A 232 10.26 -5.12 2.10
CA ALA A 232 11.02 -3.90 2.41
C ALA A 232 12.27 -3.71 1.54
N ASP A 233 12.67 -4.71 0.75
CA ASP A 233 13.96 -4.75 0.04
C ASP A 233 14.18 -3.55 -0.89
N VAL A 234 13.11 -3.04 -1.52
CA VAL A 234 13.17 -1.85 -2.38
C VAL A 234 13.54 -0.57 -1.59
N VAL A 235 13.18 -0.49 -0.30
CA VAL A 235 13.56 0.63 0.58
C VAL A 235 15.06 0.67 0.75
N PHE A 236 15.68 -0.49 0.99
CA PHE A 236 17.11 -0.62 1.27
C PHE A 236 18.00 -0.46 0.03
N THR A 237 17.39 -0.39 -1.15
CA THR A 237 18.11 -0.20 -2.42
C THR A 237 17.83 1.16 -3.04
N ARG A 238 16.55 1.53 -3.21
CA ARG A 238 16.14 2.75 -3.91
C ARG A 238 16.46 4.01 -3.13
N ILE A 239 16.10 4.08 -1.85
CA ILE A 239 16.33 5.28 -1.02
C ILE A 239 17.83 5.56 -0.89
N PRO A 240 18.68 4.60 -0.47
CA PRO A 240 20.13 4.80 -0.44
C PRO A 240 20.71 5.26 -1.77
N LYS A 241 20.29 4.66 -2.89
CA LYS A 241 20.76 5.05 -4.22
C LYS A 241 20.43 6.50 -4.52
N GLN A 242 19.19 6.95 -4.26
CA GLN A 242 18.80 8.35 -4.49
C GLN A 242 19.56 9.33 -3.59
N ILE A 243 19.77 8.97 -2.31
CA ILE A 243 20.55 9.80 -1.39
C ILE A 243 21.99 9.95 -1.90
N ILE A 244 22.63 8.86 -2.31
CA ILE A 244 24.02 8.85 -2.79
C ILE A 244 24.14 9.56 -4.15
N GLU A 245 23.23 9.30 -5.09
CA GLU A 245 23.23 9.91 -6.42
C GLU A 245 23.03 11.42 -6.36
N GLY A 246 21.97 11.86 -5.68
CA GLY A 246 21.62 13.27 -5.58
C GLY A 246 22.42 14.02 -4.51
N GLN A 247 23.17 13.31 -3.66
CA GLN A 247 23.71 13.82 -2.41
C GLN A 247 22.64 14.64 -1.68
N THR A 248 21.44 14.07 -1.55
CA THR A 248 20.21 14.76 -1.17
C THR A 248 19.45 13.96 -0.13
N LEU A 249 18.74 14.66 0.76
CA LEU A 249 17.79 14.05 1.69
C LEU A 249 16.34 14.31 1.24
N ASN A 250 16.15 14.96 0.09
CA ASN A 250 14.86 15.10 -0.59
C ASN A 250 14.55 13.81 -1.37
N VAL A 251 14.07 12.81 -0.66
CA VAL A 251 13.75 11.47 -1.19
C VAL A 251 12.35 11.07 -0.74
N ASP A 252 11.61 10.42 -1.62
CA ASP A 252 10.23 10.01 -1.34
C ASP A 252 10.18 8.71 -0.55
N ILE A 253 9.13 8.58 0.28
CA ILE A 253 8.79 7.33 0.95
C ILE A 253 8.31 6.31 -0.08
N ILE A 254 8.69 5.04 0.11
CA ILE A 254 8.20 3.95 -0.73
C ILE A 254 6.81 3.51 -0.26
N SER A 255 5.85 3.50 -1.19
CA SER A 255 4.50 2.98 -0.96
C SER A 255 4.53 1.52 -0.48
N GLY A 256 3.78 1.22 0.59
CA GLY A 256 3.71 -0.12 1.19
C GLY A 256 4.80 -0.45 2.22
N ALA A 257 5.84 0.38 2.33
CA ALA A 257 6.94 0.19 3.27
C ALA A 257 7.26 1.52 4.00
N SER A 258 6.22 2.26 4.39
CA SER A 258 6.37 3.62 4.91
C SER A 258 7.12 3.69 6.24
N VAL A 259 6.85 2.76 7.17
CA VAL A 259 7.54 2.70 8.47
C VAL A 259 9.04 2.46 8.27
N THR A 260 9.38 1.46 7.46
CA THR A 260 10.78 1.13 7.12
C THR A 260 11.46 2.27 6.34
N SER A 261 10.74 2.93 5.41
CA SER A 261 11.25 4.08 4.66
C SER A 261 11.61 5.24 5.60
N ASN A 262 10.74 5.56 6.55
CA ASN A 262 11.00 6.59 7.54
C ASN A 262 12.23 6.24 8.40
N GLY A 263 12.41 4.97 8.77
CA GLY A 263 13.63 4.53 9.47
C GLY A 263 14.91 4.90 8.71
N VAL A 264 14.97 4.61 7.41
CA VAL A 264 16.13 4.98 6.56
C VAL A 264 16.25 6.50 6.39
N ILE A 265 15.14 7.19 6.11
CA ILE A 265 15.08 8.64 5.89
C ILE A 265 15.47 9.42 7.16
N ASP A 266 15.18 8.90 8.35
CA ASP A 266 15.53 9.51 9.63
C ASP A 266 16.95 9.16 10.10
N GLY A 267 17.51 8.04 9.62
CA GLY A 267 18.84 7.57 9.99
C GLY A 267 19.96 8.44 9.40
N VAL A 268 19.94 8.68 8.09
CA VAL A 268 20.99 9.46 7.40
C VAL A 268 21.13 10.90 7.94
N PRO A 269 20.06 11.68 8.19
CA PRO A 269 20.17 13.00 8.82
C PRO A 269 20.88 12.99 10.18
N LYS A 270 20.73 11.92 10.98
CA LYS A 270 21.46 11.77 12.26
C LYS A 270 22.96 11.62 12.00
N VAL A 271 23.34 10.84 10.99
CA VAL A 271 24.75 10.72 10.57
C VAL A 271 25.31 12.06 10.09
N ILE A 272 24.56 12.81 9.28
CA ILE A 272 25.00 14.13 8.80
C ILE A 272 25.31 15.08 9.97
N LYS A 273 24.48 15.05 11.02
CA LYS A 273 24.75 15.77 12.27
C LYS A 273 26.01 15.26 12.98
N MET A 274 26.21 13.94 13.06
CA MET A 274 27.41 13.34 13.65
C MET A 274 28.69 13.70 12.88
N ALA A 275 28.58 13.87 11.56
CA ALA A 275 29.66 14.30 10.68
C ALA A 275 29.93 15.82 10.75
N GLY A 276 29.17 16.56 11.57
CA GLY A 276 29.40 17.98 11.87
C GLY A 276 28.65 18.97 10.96
N SER A 277 27.65 18.52 10.18
CA SER A 277 26.92 19.39 9.26
C SER A 277 25.41 19.44 9.55
N ASN A 278 24.73 20.44 9.00
CA ASN A 278 23.30 20.62 9.11
C ASN A 278 22.59 19.80 8.00
N PRO A 279 21.76 18.79 8.33
CA PRO A 279 21.08 17.98 7.33
C PRO A 279 20.06 18.76 6.49
N ASP A 280 19.58 19.91 6.96
CA ASP A 280 18.64 20.73 6.19
C ASP A 280 19.25 21.23 4.88
N ILE A 281 20.58 21.35 4.79
CA ILE A 281 21.28 21.71 3.55
C ILE A 281 21.03 20.64 2.47
N LEU A 282 21.08 19.35 2.85
CA LEU A 282 20.82 18.26 1.91
C LEU A 282 19.33 18.07 1.62
N ARG A 283 18.42 18.46 2.53
CA ARG A 283 16.97 18.43 2.29
C ARG A 283 16.52 19.48 1.27
N LYS A 284 17.20 20.63 1.21
CA LYS A 284 16.93 21.70 0.24
C LYS A 284 17.48 21.41 -1.16
N ARG A 285 18.29 20.36 -1.34
CA ARG A 285 18.78 19.95 -2.66
C ARG A 285 17.63 19.37 -3.50
N PRO A 286 17.73 19.45 -4.84
CA PRO A 286 16.78 18.78 -5.72
C PRO A 286 16.78 17.27 -5.46
N LYS A 287 15.71 16.60 -5.87
CA LYS A 287 15.65 15.14 -5.91
C LYS A 287 16.72 14.60 -6.86
N ALA A 288 17.13 13.35 -6.66
CA ALA A 288 18.06 12.65 -7.55
C ALA A 288 17.52 12.62 -8.99
N ALA A 289 18.40 12.64 -10.00
CA ALA A 289 17.98 12.62 -11.40
C ALA A 289 17.16 11.36 -11.73
N SER A 290 17.53 10.21 -11.16
CA SER A 290 16.75 8.97 -11.26
C SER A 290 15.31 9.07 -10.72
N ALA A 291 15.03 10.00 -9.82
CA ALA A 291 13.69 10.24 -9.27
C ALA A 291 12.88 11.23 -10.11
N LEU A 292 13.47 11.94 -11.08
CA LEU A 292 12.82 13.00 -11.86
C LEU A 292 12.58 12.63 -13.33
N ASN A 293 12.78 11.36 -13.71
CA ASN A 293 12.55 10.95 -15.10
C ASN A 293 11.06 11.00 -15.43
N THR A 294 10.69 11.88 -16.37
CA THR A 294 9.33 12.06 -16.90
C THR A 294 9.21 11.66 -18.37
N GLN A 295 10.25 11.05 -18.95
CA GLN A 295 10.22 10.65 -20.35
C GLN A 295 9.29 9.44 -20.54
N ASP A 296 8.39 9.57 -21.52
CA ASP A 296 7.54 8.46 -21.97
C ASP A 296 8.41 7.32 -22.53
N MET A 297 7.97 6.09 -22.24
CA MET A 297 8.70 4.87 -22.61
C MET A 297 7.82 3.96 -23.46
N GLU A 298 8.42 3.36 -24.48
CA GLU A 298 7.76 2.43 -25.39
C GLU A 298 8.57 1.14 -25.49
N TYR A 299 7.88 0.00 -25.36
CA TYR A 299 8.48 -1.33 -25.33
C TYR A 299 7.72 -2.28 -26.26
N HIS A 300 8.42 -3.32 -26.74
CA HIS A 300 7.83 -4.39 -27.54
C HIS A 300 8.24 -5.75 -26.95
N THR A 301 7.29 -6.69 -26.93
CA THR A 301 7.52 -8.06 -26.47
C THR A 301 6.50 -9.01 -27.08
N ASP A 302 6.76 -10.32 -27.08
CA ASP A 302 5.78 -11.30 -27.55
C ASP A 302 4.55 -11.34 -26.60
N VAL A 303 4.80 -11.36 -25.28
CA VAL A 303 3.75 -11.41 -24.25
C VAL A 303 4.01 -10.35 -23.18
N VAL A 304 2.98 -9.59 -22.83
CA VAL A 304 3.01 -8.72 -21.63
C VAL A 304 2.17 -9.34 -20.52
N VAL A 305 2.70 -9.32 -19.30
CA VAL A 305 2.03 -9.81 -18.10
C VAL A 305 1.76 -8.65 -17.16
N VAL A 306 0.51 -8.47 -16.74
CA VAL A 306 0.09 -7.40 -15.83
C VAL A 306 -0.04 -7.95 -14.41
N GLY A 307 0.91 -7.58 -13.54
CA GLY A 307 1.03 -8.01 -12.15
C GLY A 307 2.21 -8.96 -11.94
N ALA A 308 3.10 -8.64 -10.99
CA ALA A 308 4.27 -9.45 -10.65
C ALA A 308 4.04 -10.32 -9.40
N GLY A 309 2.81 -10.79 -9.19
CA GLY A 309 2.49 -11.82 -8.19
C GLY A 309 2.91 -13.21 -8.67
N GLY A 310 2.60 -14.25 -7.88
CA GLY A 310 2.96 -15.63 -8.22
C GLY A 310 2.40 -16.10 -9.58
N ALA A 311 1.16 -15.73 -9.93
CA ALA A 311 0.57 -16.08 -11.22
C ALA A 311 1.32 -15.43 -12.39
N GLY A 312 1.61 -14.13 -12.28
CA GLY A 312 2.26 -13.37 -13.34
C GLY A 312 3.71 -13.76 -13.54
N LEU A 313 4.48 -13.91 -12.47
CA LEU A 313 5.87 -14.39 -12.56
C LEU A 313 5.94 -15.82 -13.10
N THR A 314 4.94 -16.65 -12.79
CA THR A 314 4.82 -18.00 -13.35
C THR A 314 4.52 -18.00 -14.84
N ALA A 315 3.56 -17.16 -15.27
CA ALA A 315 3.27 -16.98 -16.69
C ALA A 315 4.52 -16.50 -17.44
N ALA A 316 5.24 -15.51 -16.90
CA ALA A 316 6.48 -15.00 -17.47
C ALA A 316 7.57 -16.06 -17.57
N ALA A 317 7.81 -16.83 -16.50
CA ALA A 317 8.76 -17.93 -16.51
C ALA A 317 8.41 -18.98 -17.58
N LYS A 318 7.11 -19.31 -17.73
CA LYS A 318 6.65 -20.25 -18.75
C LYS A 318 6.83 -19.70 -20.17
N VAL A 319 6.54 -18.42 -20.42
CA VAL A 319 6.79 -17.77 -21.72
C VAL A 319 8.27 -17.85 -22.11
N LEU A 320 9.17 -17.59 -21.14
CA LEU A 320 10.62 -17.67 -21.36
C LEU A 320 11.09 -19.10 -21.64
N GLN A 321 10.53 -20.10 -20.95
CA GLN A 321 10.83 -21.52 -21.21
C GLN A 321 10.42 -21.96 -22.63
N GLU A 322 9.39 -21.33 -23.21
CA GLU A 322 8.97 -21.56 -24.60
C GLU A 322 9.77 -20.71 -25.62
N GLY A 323 10.80 -19.99 -25.17
CA GLY A 323 11.72 -19.24 -26.02
C GLY A 323 11.17 -17.92 -26.55
N LYS A 324 10.16 -17.34 -25.89
CA LYS A 324 9.55 -16.06 -26.24
C LYS A 324 9.94 -14.96 -25.25
N SER A 325 9.88 -13.71 -25.71
CA SER A 325 10.16 -12.54 -24.87
C SER A 325 8.95 -12.20 -23.99
N VAL A 326 9.20 -11.69 -22.79
CA VAL A 326 8.15 -11.25 -21.87
C VAL A 326 8.54 -9.97 -21.14
N ILE A 327 7.55 -9.09 -20.96
CA ILE A 327 7.63 -7.94 -20.05
C ILE A 327 6.54 -8.11 -18.98
N VAL A 328 6.94 -8.06 -17.71
CA VAL A 328 6.02 -8.01 -16.57
C VAL A 328 5.89 -6.58 -16.10
N VAL A 329 4.67 -6.09 -15.95
CA VAL A 329 4.36 -4.73 -15.49
C VAL A 329 3.70 -4.81 -14.11
N GLU A 330 4.29 -4.16 -13.12
CA GLU A 330 3.83 -4.13 -11.73
C GLU A 330 3.59 -2.69 -11.29
N LYS A 331 2.42 -2.42 -10.71
CA LYS A 331 2.08 -1.07 -10.26
C LYS A 331 2.81 -0.68 -8.99
N PHE A 332 3.15 -1.66 -8.17
CA PHE A 332 3.81 -1.44 -6.89
C PHE A 332 5.33 -1.31 -7.05
N PRO A 333 6.04 -0.68 -6.10
CA PRO A 333 7.50 -0.57 -6.15
C PRO A 333 8.26 -1.90 -6.00
N ALA A 334 7.57 -2.97 -5.58
CA ALA A 334 8.13 -4.29 -5.34
C ALA A 334 7.22 -5.38 -5.93
N VAL A 335 7.83 -6.50 -6.31
CA VAL A 335 7.13 -7.68 -6.85
C VAL A 335 6.50 -8.52 -5.73
N GLY A 336 5.65 -9.48 -6.11
CA GLY A 336 5.17 -10.54 -5.22
C GLY A 336 3.74 -10.37 -4.71
N GLY A 337 3.19 -9.15 -4.68
CA GLY A 337 1.78 -8.90 -4.32
C GLY A 337 1.33 -9.59 -3.02
N ASN A 338 0.21 -10.30 -3.05
CA ASN A 338 -0.21 -11.17 -1.93
C ASN A 338 0.62 -12.45 -1.81
N THR A 339 1.23 -12.93 -2.90
CA THR A 339 1.98 -14.19 -2.90
C THR A 339 3.16 -14.13 -1.95
N VAL A 340 3.91 -13.01 -1.89
CA VAL A 340 5.04 -12.87 -0.95
C VAL A 340 4.60 -12.88 0.52
N ARG A 341 3.32 -12.56 0.80
CA ARG A 341 2.73 -12.49 2.14
C ARG A 341 2.10 -13.81 2.60
N THR A 342 2.02 -14.82 1.74
CA THR A 342 1.46 -16.11 2.16
C THR A 342 2.36 -16.73 3.23
N GLY A 343 1.71 -17.32 4.23
CA GLY A 343 2.33 -18.08 5.32
C GLY A 343 1.82 -19.52 5.36
N GLY A 344 1.41 -20.06 4.21
CA GLY A 344 0.95 -21.44 4.12
C GLY A 344 1.53 -22.23 2.94
N PRO A 345 1.62 -23.55 3.07
CA PRO A 345 2.03 -24.48 2.02
C PRO A 345 1.06 -24.52 0.83
N MET A 346 1.58 -24.98 -0.32
CA MET A 346 0.81 -25.21 -1.56
C MET A 346 0.15 -26.60 -1.54
N ASN A 347 -1.15 -26.68 -1.87
CA ASN A 347 -1.84 -27.98 -1.92
C ASN A 347 -1.54 -28.73 -3.21
N ALA A 348 -1.21 -30.01 -3.11
CA ALA A 348 -1.20 -30.94 -4.23
C ALA A 348 -1.42 -32.37 -3.72
N ALA A 349 -2.21 -33.18 -4.42
CA ALA A 349 -2.29 -34.60 -4.13
C ALA A 349 -1.02 -35.27 -4.67
N ASN A 350 -0.26 -35.91 -3.78
CA ASN A 350 0.95 -36.66 -4.09
C ASN A 350 0.93 -37.99 -3.32
N PRO A 351 0.15 -38.99 -3.79
CA PRO A 351 -0.03 -40.24 -3.06
C PRO A 351 1.28 -40.98 -2.79
N ASN A 352 2.26 -40.90 -3.72
CA ASN A 352 3.56 -41.56 -3.53
C ASN A 352 4.32 -41.03 -2.32
N TRP A 353 4.24 -39.72 -2.06
CA TRP A 353 4.84 -39.07 -0.90
C TRP A 353 3.96 -39.18 0.34
N GLN A 354 2.66 -38.89 0.21
CA GLN A 354 1.74 -38.89 1.35
C GLN A 354 1.59 -40.27 1.99
N ASN A 355 1.58 -41.35 1.19
CA ASN A 355 1.47 -42.71 1.70
C ASN A 355 2.70 -43.15 2.53
N THR A 356 3.80 -42.38 2.56
CA THR A 356 4.95 -42.67 3.45
C THR A 356 4.74 -42.19 4.88
N PHE A 357 3.67 -41.43 5.15
CA PHE A 357 3.33 -40.93 6.47
C PHE A 357 2.24 -41.79 7.10
N ALA A 358 2.35 -42.06 8.40
CA ALA A 358 1.28 -42.71 9.15
C ALA A 358 0.01 -41.85 9.11
N ALA A 359 -1.14 -42.50 9.02
CA ALA A 359 -2.42 -41.83 9.21
C ALA A 359 -2.58 -41.40 10.67
N ILE A 360 -3.19 -40.24 10.90
CA ILE A 360 -3.61 -39.83 12.26
C ILE A 360 -5.06 -40.26 12.53
N PRO A 361 -5.46 -40.48 13.80
CA PRO A 361 -6.76 -41.06 14.12
C PRO A 361 -7.99 -40.39 13.47
N GLY A 362 -7.95 -39.06 13.27
CA GLY A 362 -9.06 -38.31 12.66
C GLY A 362 -9.22 -38.52 11.16
N GLU A 363 -8.17 -38.93 10.44
CA GLU A 363 -8.17 -39.02 8.98
C GLU A 363 -9.10 -40.14 8.47
N ARG A 364 -9.10 -41.30 9.13
CA ARG A 364 -10.03 -42.39 8.81
C ARG A 364 -11.50 -41.96 8.98
N HIS A 365 -11.79 -41.17 10.02
CA HIS A 365 -13.14 -40.68 10.26
C HIS A 365 -13.59 -39.72 9.13
N ALA A 366 -12.75 -38.73 8.80
CA ALA A 366 -13.02 -37.79 7.72
C ALA A 366 -13.22 -38.49 6.35
N LEU A 367 -12.46 -39.56 6.05
CA LEU A 367 -12.68 -40.35 4.83
C LEU A 367 -14.02 -41.08 4.84
N LYS A 368 -14.43 -41.65 5.98
CA LYS A 368 -15.75 -42.28 6.13
C LYS A 368 -16.88 -41.28 5.95
N GLU A 369 -16.76 -40.10 6.55
CA GLU A 369 -17.74 -39.02 6.38
C GLU A 369 -17.84 -38.57 4.92
N MET A 370 -16.70 -38.37 4.24
CA MET A 370 -16.68 -38.01 2.82
C MET A 370 -17.47 -39.01 1.96
N ILE A 371 -17.19 -40.30 2.08
CA ILE A 371 -17.86 -41.32 1.26
C ILE A 371 -19.31 -41.62 1.69
N ALA A 372 -19.70 -41.20 2.90
CA ALA A 372 -21.08 -41.28 3.38
C ALA A 372 -21.97 -40.13 2.87
N THR A 373 -21.39 -39.10 2.24
CA THR A 373 -22.15 -37.99 1.64
C THR A 373 -23.21 -38.51 0.66
N ASP A 374 -24.42 -37.97 0.78
CA ASP A 374 -25.56 -38.35 -0.06
C ASP A 374 -25.31 -37.95 -1.52
N GLU A 375 -25.34 -38.92 -2.43
CA GLU A 375 -25.16 -38.70 -3.87
C GLU A 375 -26.18 -37.72 -4.46
N ALA A 376 -27.38 -37.61 -3.86
CA ALA A 376 -28.40 -36.67 -4.31
C ALA A 376 -28.01 -35.20 -4.09
N THR A 377 -26.98 -34.93 -3.28
CA THR A 377 -26.48 -33.57 -3.00
C THR A 377 -25.30 -33.16 -3.90
N ILE A 378 -24.80 -34.09 -4.70
CA ILE A 378 -23.66 -33.90 -5.61
C ILE A 378 -24.18 -33.44 -6.98
N ASP A 379 -23.61 -32.34 -7.49
CA ASP A 379 -23.97 -31.82 -8.81
C ASP A 379 -23.55 -32.81 -9.91
N ALA A 380 -24.34 -32.86 -10.99
CA ALA A 380 -24.29 -33.93 -11.98
C ALA A 380 -22.89 -34.15 -12.59
N GLU A 381 -22.14 -33.06 -12.81
CA GLU A 381 -20.79 -33.07 -13.36
C GLU A 381 -19.73 -33.69 -12.41
N TYR A 382 -19.97 -33.70 -11.10
CA TYR A 382 -19.07 -34.29 -10.10
C TYR A 382 -19.47 -35.71 -9.64
N LEU A 383 -20.64 -36.19 -10.04
CA LEU A 383 -21.21 -37.43 -9.49
C LEU A 383 -20.36 -38.67 -9.81
N GLU A 384 -19.79 -38.74 -11.01
CA GLU A 384 -18.95 -39.86 -11.41
C GLU A 384 -17.62 -39.88 -10.63
N ASP A 385 -16.98 -38.72 -10.47
CA ASP A 385 -15.78 -38.57 -9.65
C ASP A 385 -16.02 -38.98 -8.20
N PHE A 386 -17.18 -38.60 -7.65
CA PHE A 386 -17.55 -38.98 -6.30
C PHE A 386 -17.70 -40.50 -6.13
N ARG A 387 -18.32 -41.19 -7.09
CA ARG A 387 -18.44 -42.65 -7.08
C ARG A 387 -17.09 -43.35 -7.19
N GLN A 388 -16.21 -42.83 -8.04
CA GLN A 388 -14.84 -43.35 -8.16
C GLN A 388 -14.05 -43.13 -6.87
N LEU A 389 -14.21 -41.96 -6.22
CA LEU A 389 -13.62 -41.71 -4.90
C LEU A 389 -14.12 -42.71 -3.86
N LYS A 390 -15.43 -43.00 -3.81
CA LYS A 390 -15.98 -44.02 -2.90
C LYS A 390 -15.29 -45.37 -3.09
N ALA A 391 -15.07 -45.77 -4.34
CA ALA A 391 -14.36 -47.02 -4.66
C ALA A 391 -12.89 -46.97 -4.20
N GLN A 392 -12.18 -45.86 -4.41
CA GLN A 392 -10.79 -45.69 -3.96
C GLN A 392 -10.65 -45.78 -2.44
N VAL A 393 -11.49 -45.07 -1.68
CA VAL A 393 -11.46 -45.07 -0.22
C VAL A 393 -11.86 -46.45 0.33
N THR A 394 -12.85 -47.11 -0.27
CA THR A 394 -13.23 -48.48 0.11
C THR A 394 -12.07 -49.45 -0.10
N ALA A 395 -11.38 -49.37 -1.24
CA ALA A 395 -10.20 -50.18 -1.52
C ALA A 395 -9.07 -49.90 -0.51
N TYR A 396 -8.83 -48.63 -0.15
CA TYR A 396 -7.87 -48.25 0.88
C TYR A 396 -8.21 -48.86 2.24
N PHE A 397 -9.48 -48.82 2.67
CA PHE A 397 -9.91 -49.41 3.95
C PHE A 397 -9.78 -50.93 3.98
N GLU A 398 -10.01 -51.62 2.86
CA GLU A 398 -9.78 -53.06 2.79
C GLU A 398 -8.28 -53.40 2.79
N ALA A 399 -7.46 -52.63 2.07
CA ALA A 399 -6.00 -52.81 2.04
C ALA A 399 -5.35 -52.60 3.42
N THR A 400 -5.85 -51.62 4.20
CA THR A 400 -5.29 -51.25 5.52
C THR A 400 -5.95 -51.97 6.69
N LYS A 401 -6.85 -52.93 6.45
CA LYS A 401 -7.64 -53.59 7.52
C LYS A 401 -6.79 -54.34 8.56
N ASN A 402 -5.63 -54.86 8.15
CA ASN A 402 -4.70 -55.61 9.00
C ASN A 402 -3.26 -55.05 8.91
N GLU A 403 -3.10 -53.86 8.34
CA GLU A 403 -1.81 -53.20 8.14
C GLU A 403 -1.83 -51.83 8.82
N GLU A 404 -0.68 -51.18 8.97
CA GLU A 404 -0.64 -49.80 9.45
C GLU A 404 -1.27 -48.86 8.40
N GLU A 405 -2.18 -48.01 8.85
CA GLU A 405 -2.78 -47.00 7.99
C GLU A 405 -1.77 -45.91 7.63
N TYR A 406 -1.72 -45.55 6.36
CA TYR A 406 -0.96 -44.42 5.85
C TYR A 406 -1.90 -43.25 5.48
N LEU A 407 -1.36 -42.04 5.41
CA LEU A 407 -2.07 -40.86 4.95
C LEU A 407 -2.51 -41.05 3.50
N PHE A 408 -3.80 -41.35 3.30
CA PHE A 408 -4.43 -41.48 1.99
C PHE A 408 -4.63 -40.10 1.35
N ASP A 409 -4.33 -39.96 0.06
CA ASP A 409 -4.83 -38.86 -0.77
C ASP A 409 -4.99 -39.33 -2.21
N SER A 410 -5.75 -38.57 -3.00
CA SER A 410 -5.87 -38.76 -4.44
C SER A 410 -6.35 -37.47 -5.11
N GLU A 411 -6.12 -37.34 -6.42
CA GLU A 411 -6.66 -36.22 -7.21
C GLU A 411 -8.18 -36.11 -7.06
N LEU A 412 -8.90 -37.24 -7.08
CA LEU A 412 -10.35 -37.28 -6.88
C LEU A 412 -10.74 -36.82 -5.47
N PHE A 413 -10.01 -37.23 -4.44
CA PHE A 413 -10.29 -36.79 -3.08
C PHE A 413 -10.07 -35.28 -2.92
N TYR A 414 -8.97 -34.77 -3.47
CA TYR A 414 -8.68 -33.36 -3.51
C TYR A 414 -9.74 -32.56 -4.30
N ARG A 415 -10.20 -33.08 -5.43
CA ARG A 415 -11.28 -32.51 -6.26
C ARG A 415 -12.58 -32.41 -5.50
N MET A 416 -13.02 -33.51 -4.88
CA MET A 416 -14.27 -33.54 -4.11
C MET A 416 -14.22 -32.60 -2.90
N GLN A 417 -13.08 -32.53 -2.20
CA GLN A 417 -12.91 -31.56 -1.11
C GLN A 417 -12.97 -30.11 -1.62
N THR A 418 -12.34 -29.81 -2.75
CA THR A 418 -12.35 -28.46 -3.33
C THR A 418 -13.76 -28.06 -3.76
N TYR A 419 -14.48 -28.94 -4.46
CA TYR A 419 -15.86 -28.73 -4.89
C TYR A 419 -16.80 -28.51 -3.69
N LEU A 420 -16.84 -29.45 -2.74
CA LEU A 420 -17.71 -29.35 -1.56
C LEU A 420 -17.33 -28.17 -0.67
N GLY A 421 -16.02 -27.92 -0.53
CA GLY A 421 -15.48 -26.80 0.23
C GLY A 421 -15.87 -25.43 -0.34
N GLY A 422 -16.00 -25.32 -1.67
CA GLY A 422 -16.39 -24.11 -2.38
C GLY A 422 -17.89 -23.93 -2.61
N LYS A 423 -18.70 -24.98 -2.41
CA LYS A 423 -20.15 -24.91 -2.60
C LYS A 423 -20.81 -24.03 -1.53
N ARG A 424 -21.50 -22.96 -1.93
CA ARG A 424 -22.23 -22.03 -1.05
C ARG A 424 -23.54 -21.57 -1.66
N LYS A 425 -24.40 -21.00 -0.82
CA LYS A 425 -25.57 -20.22 -1.25
C LYS A 425 -25.39 -18.76 -0.87
N ASP A 426 -25.75 -17.86 -1.77
CA ASP A 426 -25.79 -16.43 -1.45
C ASP A 426 -27.05 -16.08 -0.63
N LYS A 427 -27.16 -14.82 -0.20
CA LYS A 427 -28.31 -14.31 0.57
C LYS A 427 -29.64 -14.34 -0.19
N PHE A 428 -29.60 -14.55 -1.51
CA PHE A 428 -30.76 -14.66 -2.39
C PHE A 428 -31.15 -16.13 -2.66
N GLY A 429 -30.40 -17.09 -2.13
CA GLY A 429 -30.63 -18.52 -2.29
C GLY A 429 -30.00 -19.12 -3.56
N ASN A 430 -29.21 -18.37 -4.31
CA ASN A 430 -28.50 -18.88 -5.48
C ASN A 430 -27.31 -19.73 -5.03
N THR A 431 -27.22 -20.95 -5.55
CA THR A 431 -26.09 -21.85 -5.27
C THR A 431 -24.95 -21.55 -6.23
N ILE A 432 -23.72 -21.51 -5.72
CA ILE A 432 -22.49 -21.49 -6.51
C ILE A 432 -21.56 -22.60 -6.03
N TYR A 433 -20.78 -23.17 -6.94
CA TYR A 433 -19.69 -24.12 -6.67
C TYR A 433 -18.65 -24.00 -7.79
N GLY A 434 -17.46 -24.57 -7.59
CA GLY A 434 -16.36 -24.45 -8.56
C GLY A 434 -16.74 -25.07 -9.91
N GLN A 435 -16.33 -24.45 -11.01
CA GLN A 435 -16.57 -24.98 -12.35
C GLN A 435 -15.78 -26.27 -12.54
N TYR A 436 -16.46 -27.34 -12.97
CA TYR A 436 -15.90 -28.68 -13.03
C TYR A 436 -14.52 -28.75 -13.68
N ASP A 437 -14.40 -28.27 -14.90
CA ASP A 437 -13.16 -28.38 -15.67
C ASP A 437 -12.01 -27.57 -15.05
N LEU A 438 -12.30 -26.41 -14.48
CA LEU A 438 -11.29 -25.58 -13.81
C LEU A 438 -10.82 -26.23 -12.50
N VAL A 439 -11.75 -26.75 -11.69
CA VAL A 439 -11.40 -27.48 -10.45
C VAL A 439 -10.63 -28.76 -10.78
N LYS A 440 -11.02 -29.47 -11.83
CA LYS A 440 -10.30 -30.66 -12.31
C LYS A 440 -8.86 -30.33 -12.69
N ILE A 441 -8.65 -29.26 -13.47
CA ILE A 441 -7.31 -28.80 -13.83
C ILE A 441 -6.49 -28.46 -12.58
N LEU A 442 -7.06 -27.69 -11.65
CA LEU A 442 -6.40 -27.31 -10.40
C LEU A 442 -5.90 -28.54 -9.63
N THR A 443 -6.74 -29.57 -9.50
CA THR A 443 -6.42 -30.72 -8.65
C THR A 443 -5.51 -31.73 -9.32
N ASP A 444 -5.65 -31.91 -10.64
CA ASP A 444 -4.89 -32.92 -11.40
C ASP A 444 -3.49 -32.40 -11.74
N LYS A 445 -3.34 -31.09 -11.97
CA LYS A 445 -2.05 -30.46 -12.30
C LYS A 445 -1.35 -29.84 -11.09
N GLY A 446 -1.90 -30.00 -9.89
CA GLY A 446 -1.31 -29.46 -8.66
C GLY A 446 0.09 -30.01 -8.41
N LEU A 447 0.28 -31.33 -8.54
CA LEU A 447 1.59 -31.97 -8.36
C LEU A 447 2.58 -31.58 -9.45
N GLU A 448 2.14 -31.55 -10.71
CA GLU A 448 2.95 -31.07 -11.84
C GLU A 448 3.47 -29.64 -11.59
N SER A 449 2.68 -28.81 -10.91
CA SER A 449 3.05 -27.44 -10.55
C SER A 449 4.07 -27.39 -9.41
N VAL A 450 3.99 -28.29 -8.43
CA VAL A 450 5.02 -28.45 -7.39
C VAL A 450 6.34 -28.88 -8.02
N GLU A 451 6.34 -29.91 -8.86
CA GLU A 451 7.54 -30.43 -9.54
C GLU A 451 8.19 -29.37 -10.42
N TRP A 452 7.40 -28.60 -11.17
CA TRP A 452 7.92 -27.50 -11.97
C TRP A 452 8.52 -26.36 -11.13
N LEU A 453 7.93 -26.06 -9.96
CA LEU A 453 8.54 -25.10 -9.05
C LEU A 453 9.89 -25.60 -8.51
N GLU A 454 10.06 -26.90 -8.30
CA GLU A 454 11.37 -27.50 -7.99
C GLU A 454 12.38 -27.25 -9.14
N GLU A 455 11.97 -27.41 -10.40
CA GLU A 455 12.80 -27.11 -11.58
C GLU A 455 13.20 -25.63 -11.69
N ILE A 456 12.30 -24.72 -11.29
CA ILE A 456 12.57 -23.28 -11.24
C ILE A 456 13.55 -22.92 -10.10
N GLY A 457 13.60 -23.72 -9.03
CA GLY A 457 14.51 -23.55 -7.90
C GLY A 457 13.84 -23.34 -6.54
N VAL A 458 12.57 -23.69 -6.39
CA VAL A 458 11.90 -23.75 -5.09
C VAL A 458 12.21 -25.09 -4.42
N GLU A 459 12.74 -25.04 -3.20
CA GLU A 459 13.02 -26.26 -2.43
C GLU A 459 11.89 -26.50 -1.44
N PHE A 460 11.31 -27.71 -1.46
CA PHE A 460 10.24 -28.13 -0.54
C PHE A 460 10.74 -29.06 0.55
N ASP A 461 10.18 -28.92 1.75
CA ASP A 461 10.37 -29.84 2.86
C ASP A 461 9.58 -31.13 2.60
N LYS A 462 10.29 -32.24 2.37
CA LYS A 462 9.68 -33.56 2.14
C LYS A 462 9.53 -34.38 3.43
N SER A 463 9.96 -33.86 4.57
CA SER A 463 9.93 -34.55 5.86
C SER A 463 8.60 -34.41 6.61
N ASP A 464 7.71 -33.50 6.19
CA ASP A 464 6.40 -33.27 6.80
C ASP A 464 5.33 -32.93 5.75
N VAL A 465 4.12 -33.45 5.95
CA VAL A 465 2.94 -33.08 5.16
C VAL A 465 2.10 -32.10 5.97
N THR A 466 2.21 -30.84 5.59
CA THR A 466 1.61 -29.74 6.32
C THR A 466 0.14 -29.52 5.94
N MET A 467 -0.60 -28.85 6.81
CA MET A 467 -1.98 -28.44 6.54
C MET A 467 -2.11 -26.94 6.79
N PRO A 468 -2.33 -26.13 5.74
CA PRO A 468 -2.53 -24.70 5.92
C PRO A 468 -3.84 -24.45 6.66
N VAL A 469 -3.93 -23.30 7.35
CA VAL A 469 -5.20 -22.87 7.97
C VAL A 469 -6.30 -22.88 6.91
N GLY A 470 -7.45 -23.48 7.24
CA GLY A 470 -8.60 -23.60 6.35
C GLY A 470 -8.49 -24.67 5.26
N ALA A 471 -7.45 -25.51 5.27
CA ALA A 471 -7.48 -26.77 4.54
C ALA A 471 -8.28 -27.83 5.30
N LEU A 472 -8.73 -28.85 4.56
CA LEU A 472 -9.52 -29.97 5.08
C LEU A 472 -8.72 -31.29 5.11
N TRP A 473 -7.46 -31.27 4.69
CA TRP A 473 -6.60 -32.45 4.64
C TRP A 473 -5.12 -32.06 4.58
N ARG A 474 -4.25 -32.94 5.08
CA ARG A 474 -2.80 -32.76 5.02
C ARG A 474 -2.29 -33.08 3.61
N ARG A 475 -2.05 -32.04 2.82
CA ARG A 475 -1.47 -32.13 1.45
C ARG A 475 -0.62 -30.92 1.06
N GLY A 476 -0.25 -30.14 2.06
CA GLY A 476 0.52 -28.92 1.89
C GLY A 476 2.00 -29.24 1.69
N HIS A 477 2.51 -28.84 0.53
CA HIS A 477 3.93 -28.81 0.21
C HIS A 477 4.51 -27.49 0.71
N LYS A 478 5.33 -27.55 1.76
CA LYS A 478 5.90 -26.38 2.43
C LYS A 478 7.30 -26.08 1.85
N PRO A 479 7.60 -24.83 1.45
CA PRO A 479 8.95 -24.47 1.03
C PRO A 479 9.91 -24.41 2.23
N LEU A 480 11.21 -24.69 2.00
CA LEU A 480 12.25 -24.63 3.05
C LEU A 480 12.59 -23.20 3.47
N LYS A 481 12.64 -22.27 2.50
CA LYS A 481 12.80 -20.83 2.78
C LYS A 481 11.48 -20.24 3.27
N SER A 482 11.53 -18.99 3.75
CA SER A 482 10.36 -18.25 4.21
C SER A 482 9.24 -18.24 3.15
N GLU A 483 8.27 -19.14 3.31
CA GLU A 483 6.92 -19.13 2.78
C GLU A 483 6.79 -18.47 1.38
N GLY A 484 5.98 -17.41 1.25
CA GLY A 484 5.74 -16.68 0.00
C GLY A 484 6.98 -16.16 -0.70
N TYR A 485 8.00 -15.74 0.06
CA TYR A 485 9.26 -15.25 -0.47
C TYR A 485 10.04 -16.34 -1.21
N ALA A 486 9.95 -17.60 -0.78
CA ALA A 486 10.61 -18.71 -1.47
C ALA A 486 10.16 -18.81 -2.94
N TYR A 487 8.85 -18.71 -3.19
CA TYR A 487 8.29 -18.76 -4.53
C TYR A 487 8.65 -17.52 -5.35
N VAL A 488 8.38 -16.33 -4.80
CA VAL A 488 8.56 -15.06 -5.51
C VAL A 488 10.02 -14.85 -5.88
N SER A 489 10.96 -15.10 -4.95
CA SER A 489 12.38 -14.90 -5.21
C SER A 489 12.93 -15.88 -6.25
N ALA A 490 12.49 -17.15 -6.24
CA ALA A 490 12.91 -18.14 -7.23
C ALA A 490 12.41 -17.77 -8.64
N LEU A 491 11.13 -17.41 -8.76
CA LEU A 491 10.53 -17.02 -10.04
C LEU A 491 11.09 -15.70 -10.58
N GLN A 492 11.25 -14.69 -9.73
CA GLN A 492 11.85 -13.42 -10.13
C GLN A 492 13.28 -13.64 -10.68
N GLN A 493 14.12 -14.36 -9.93
CA GLN A 493 15.48 -14.68 -10.37
C GLN A 493 15.49 -15.47 -11.67
N PHE A 494 14.53 -16.40 -11.85
CA PHE A 494 14.40 -17.14 -13.09
C PHE A 494 14.08 -16.21 -14.26
N VAL A 495 13.07 -15.34 -14.13
CA VAL A 495 12.65 -14.38 -15.16
C VAL A 495 13.81 -13.47 -15.57
N GLU A 496 14.50 -12.87 -14.60
CA GLU A 496 15.62 -11.95 -14.85
C GLU A 496 16.80 -12.66 -15.52
N ARG A 497 17.16 -13.88 -15.07
CA ARG A 497 18.30 -14.65 -15.65
C ARG A 497 18.05 -15.12 -17.07
N HIS A 498 16.79 -15.29 -17.47
CA HIS A 498 16.42 -15.75 -18.81
C HIS A 498 16.03 -14.59 -19.74
N GLY A 499 16.27 -13.33 -19.33
CA GLY A 499 16.10 -12.16 -20.18
C GLY A 499 14.70 -11.54 -20.18
N GLY A 500 13.82 -11.96 -19.27
CA GLY A 500 12.56 -11.27 -19.02
C GLY A 500 12.80 -9.92 -18.33
N VAL A 501 11.93 -8.94 -18.63
CA VAL A 501 12.01 -7.60 -18.05
C VAL A 501 10.86 -7.40 -17.07
N ILE A 502 11.15 -6.87 -15.88
CA ILE A 502 10.12 -6.48 -14.90
C ILE A 502 10.16 -4.97 -14.73
N ILE A 503 9.03 -4.31 -14.96
CA ILE A 503 8.84 -2.87 -14.84
C ILE A 503 7.91 -2.62 -13.65
N THR A 504 8.45 -2.12 -12.54
CA THR A 504 7.69 -1.72 -11.34
C THR A 504 7.16 -0.29 -11.45
N ASP A 505 6.41 0.15 -10.43
CA ASP A 505 5.89 1.52 -10.32
C ASP A 505 5.07 1.95 -11.55
N THR A 506 4.44 1.00 -12.23
CA THR A 506 3.73 1.22 -13.49
C THR A 506 2.31 0.69 -13.39
N ALA A 507 1.38 1.57 -13.07
CA ALA A 507 -0.03 1.21 -12.99
C ALA A 507 -0.62 1.15 -14.40
N VAL A 508 -0.93 -0.05 -14.90
CA VAL A 508 -1.65 -0.22 -16.17
C VAL A 508 -3.06 0.38 -16.06
N LYS A 509 -3.42 1.23 -17.03
CA LYS A 509 -4.69 1.96 -17.08
C LYS A 509 -5.56 1.55 -18.26
N GLU A 510 -4.95 1.09 -19.35
CA GLU A 510 -5.66 0.76 -20.59
C GLU A 510 -5.10 -0.50 -21.26
N LEU A 511 -5.98 -1.28 -21.88
CA LEU A 511 -5.62 -2.34 -22.82
C LEU A 511 -5.62 -1.76 -24.24
N ILE A 512 -4.58 -2.05 -25.03
CA ILE A 512 -4.51 -1.63 -26.43
C ILE A 512 -5.29 -2.65 -27.26
N CYS A 513 -6.28 -2.18 -28.03
CA CYS A 513 -7.10 -3.03 -28.89
C CYS A 513 -6.98 -2.60 -30.35
N GLU A 514 -6.62 -3.54 -31.22
CA GLU A 514 -6.55 -3.36 -32.67
C GLU A 514 -7.38 -4.44 -33.36
N ASN A 515 -8.34 -4.02 -34.20
CA ASN A 515 -9.24 -4.92 -34.94
C ASN A 515 -9.98 -5.95 -34.06
N GLY A 516 -10.26 -5.61 -32.79
CA GLY A 516 -10.93 -6.51 -31.84
C GLY A 516 -9.99 -7.44 -31.06
N ARG A 517 -8.69 -7.44 -31.36
CA ARG A 517 -7.66 -8.19 -30.63
C ARG A 517 -6.92 -7.28 -29.64
N ILE A 518 -6.59 -7.80 -28.47
CA ILE A 518 -5.75 -7.10 -27.49
C ILE A 518 -4.28 -7.29 -27.84
N VAL A 519 -3.54 -6.17 -27.97
CA VAL A 519 -2.18 -6.11 -28.52
C VAL A 519 -1.20 -5.29 -27.66
N GLY A 520 -1.50 -5.16 -26.36
CA GLY A 520 -0.61 -4.50 -25.43
C GLY A 520 -1.33 -3.73 -24.34
N VAL A 521 -0.58 -2.92 -23.60
CA VAL A 521 -1.06 -2.16 -22.46
C VAL A 521 -0.45 -0.76 -22.40
N ILE A 522 -1.19 0.17 -21.80
CA ILE A 522 -0.70 1.50 -21.45
C ILE A 522 -0.81 1.66 -19.94
N GLY A 523 0.29 2.06 -19.31
CA GLY A 523 0.37 2.38 -17.89
C GLY A 523 0.95 3.76 -17.62
N THR A 524 0.86 4.16 -16.35
CA THR A 524 1.45 5.39 -15.83
C THR A 524 2.57 5.04 -14.88
N GLY A 525 3.77 5.56 -15.16
CA GLY A 525 4.94 5.40 -14.31
C GLY A 525 4.90 6.32 -13.07
N MET A 526 5.87 6.12 -12.17
CA MET A 526 5.98 6.82 -10.88
C MET A 526 5.87 8.35 -10.96
N ASN A 527 6.36 8.97 -12.04
CA ASN A 527 6.42 10.42 -12.23
C ASN A 527 5.39 10.93 -13.25
N GLY A 528 4.35 10.14 -13.53
CA GLY A 528 3.31 10.48 -14.50
C GLY A 528 3.67 10.21 -15.95
N GLN A 529 4.86 9.68 -16.24
CA GLN A 529 5.24 9.31 -17.60
C GLN A 529 4.37 8.18 -18.15
N LYS A 530 4.06 8.25 -19.44
CA LYS A 530 3.33 7.20 -20.13
C LYS A 530 4.26 6.04 -20.44
N ILE A 531 3.84 4.83 -20.09
CA ILE A 531 4.57 3.60 -20.39
C ILE A 531 3.68 2.75 -21.31
N THR A 532 4.13 2.54 -22.54
CA THR A 532 3.41 1.75 -23.55
C THR A 532 4.17 0.45 -23.78
N VAL A 533 3.48 -0.68 -23.67
CA VAL A 533 4.06 -2.00 -23.97
C VAL A 533 3.20 -2.67 -25.04
N HIS A 534 3.74 -2.77 -26.25
CA HIS A 534 3.12 -3.49 -27.36
C HIS A 534 3.44 -4.98 -27.25
N SER A 535 2.43 -5.82 -27.49
CA SER A 535 2.58 -7.28 -27.48
C SER A 535 1.56 -8.00 -28.34
N ASP A 536 1.81 -9.27 -28.64
CA ASP A 536 0.86 -10.10 -29.40
C ASP A 536 -0.18 -10.80 -28.50
N ALA A 537 0.09 -10.84 -27.19
CA ALA A 537 -0.79 -11.34 -26.13
C ALA A 537 -0.61 -10.57 -24.80
N VAL A 538 -1.68 -10.49 -24.02
CA VAL A 538 -1.73 -9.89 -22.68
C VAL A 538 -2.25 -10.90 -21.66
N VAL A 539 -1.50 -11.12 -20.58
CA VAL A 539 -1.93 -11.94 -19.44
C VAL A 539 -2.24 -11.03 -18.25
N LEU A 540 -3.48 -10.98 -17.79
CA LEU A 540 -3.88 -10.33 -16.55
C LEU A 540 -3.62 -11.26 -15.37
N ALA A 541 -2.75 -10.84 -14.45
CA ALA A 541 -2.36 -11.58 -13.26
C ALA A 541 -2.29 -10.65 -12.02
N SER A 542 -3.20 -9.68 -11.97
CA SER A 542 -3.17 -8.53 -11.04
C SER A 542 -3.66 -8.82 -9.62
N GLY A 543 -4.07 -10.06 -9.33
CA GLY A 543 -4.78 -10.40 -8.09
C GLY A 543 -6.23 -9.90 -8.05
N GLY A 544 -6.84 -10.03 -6.87
CA GLY A 544 -8.25 -9.70 -6.63
C GLY A 544 -8.52 -8.24 -6.25
N PHE A 545 -9.57 -8.05 -5.44
CA PHE A 545 -10.04 -6.73 -4.99
C PHE A 545 -10.22 -6.63 -3.46
N GLY A 546 -9.51 -7.48 -2.71
CA GLY A 546 -9.61 -7.56 -1.24
C GLY A 546 -9.16 -6.33 -0.44
N ALA A 547 -8.52 -5.34 -1.08
CA ALA A 547 -8.19 -4.05 -0.49
C ALA A 547 -9.11 -2.90 -0.94
N ASN A 548 -10.13 -3.18 -1.75
CA ASN A 548 -11.10 -2.20 -2.24
C ASN A 548 -12.47 -2.40 -1.57
N THR A 549 -12.67 -1.75 -0.42
CA THR A 549 -13.91 -1.84 0.36
C THR A 549 -15.15 -1.42 -0.42
N GLN A 550 -15.03 -0.45 -1.35
CA GLN A 550 -16.16 -0.02 -2.18
C GLN A 550 -16.60 -1.12 -3.15
N MET A 551 -15.65 -1.71 -3.87
CA MET A 551 -15.93 -2.81 -4.80
C MET A 551 -16.44 -4.06 -4.05
N LEU A 552 -15.90 -4.35 -2.86
CA LEU A 552 -16.40 -5.42 -2.00
C LEU A 552 -17.88 -5.21 -1.63
N LYS A 553 -18.26 -3.99 -1.24
CA LYS A 553 -19.65 -3.64 -0.91
C LYS A 553 -20.58 -3.69 -2.12
N GLU A 554 -20.12 -3.19 -3.26
CA GLU A 554 -20.87 -3.18 -4.51
C GLU A 554 -21.32 -4.59 -4.91
N TYR A 555 -20.40 -5.56 -4.87
CA TYR A 555 -20.69 -6.92 -5.29
C TYR A 555 -21.27 -7.81 -4.19
N ASN A 556 -21.17 -7.46 -2.91
CA ASN A 556 -21.47 -8.36 -1.78
C ASN A 556 -22.88 -8.99 -1.86
N THR A 557 -22.92 -10.30 -2.10
CA THR A 557 -24.13 -11.12 -2.02
C THR A 557 -24.07 -12.15 -0.90
N TYR A 558 -22.94 -12.28 -0.19
CA TYR A 558 -22.71 -13.36 0.77
C TYR A 558 -22.81 -12.92 2.24
N TRP A 559 -22.10 -11.86 2.65
CA TRP A 559 -22.08 -11.40 4.05
C TRP A 559 -23.29 -10.53 4.35
N THR A 560 -23.80 -10.58 5.60
CA THR A 560 -24.88 -9.68 6.04
C THR A 560 -24.45 -8.22 5.99
N GLU A 561 -23.19 -7.94 6.30
CA GLU A 561 -22.57 -6.62 6.26
C GLU A 561 -21.07 -6.71 5.91
N ILE A 562 -20.57 -5.69 5.22
CA ILE A 562 -19.13 -5.38 5.14
C ILE A 562 -18.98 -3.97 5.72
N SER A 563 -18.24 -3.79 6.81
CA SER A 563 -18.10 -2.48 7.44
C SER A 563 -17.22 -1.53 6.62
N ASP A 564 -17.41 -0.21 6.74
CA ASP A 564 -16.55 0.78 6.06
C ASP A 564 -15.09 0.71 6.51
N ASP A 565 -14.88 0.35 7.78
CA ASP A 565 -13.58 0.27 8.43
C ASP A 565 -12.98 -1.15 8.40
N ILE A 566 -13.55 -2.07 7.60
CA ILE A 566 -13.07 -3.44 7.50
C ILE A 566 -11.59 -3.45 7.10
N LYS A 567 -10.78 -4.18 7.87
CA LYS A 567 -9.35 -4.34 7.57
C LYS A 567 -9.16 -5.51 6.61
N THR A 568 -7.96 -5.59 6.04
CA THR A 568 -7.61 -6.63 5.07
C THR A 568 -6.23 -7.19 5.36
N SER A 569 -6.05 -8.50 5.15
CA SER A 569 -4.72 -9.11 5.16
C SER A 569 -3.95 -8.89 3.85
N ASN A 570 -4.60 -8.27 2.85
CA ASN A 570 -4.07 -8.08 1.52
C ASN A 570 -2.97 -7.01 1.47
N SER A 571 -2.14 -7.07 0.45
CA SER A 571 -1.39 -5.88 0.02
C SER A 571 -2.37 -4.75 -0.32
N PRO A 572 -2.05 -3.48 0.02
CA PRO A 572 -2.87 -2.34 -0.38
C PRO A 572 -3.00 -2.19 -1.91
N ALA A 573 -2.16 -2.89 -2.69
CA ALA A 573 -2.24 -2.94 -4.14
C ALA A 573 -3.42 -3.77 -4.68
N ILE A 574 -4.12 -4.58 -3.87
CA ILE A 574 -5.11 -5.55 -4.37
C ILE A 574 -6.49 -4.91 -4.50
N THR A 575 -6.64 -4.05 -5.52
CA THR A 575 -7.77 -3.11 -5.66
C THR A 575 -8.77 -3.42 -6.77
N GLY A 576 -8.57 -4.52 -7.52
CA GLY A 576 -9.44 -4.93 -8.62
C GLY A 576 -9.10 -4.36 -10.00
N ASP A 577 -7.95 -3.72 -10.17
CA ASP A 577 -7.61 -2.99 -11.40
C ASP A 577 -7.65 -3.88 -12.65
N GLY A 578 -7.15 -5.12 -12.60
CA GLY A 578 -7.22 -6.04 -13.73
C GLY A 578 -8.63 -6.51 -14.07
N ILE A 579 -9.52 -6.59 -13.08
CA ILE A 579 -10.95 -6.89 -13.32
C ILE A 579 -11.57 -5.72 -14.10
N ILE A 580 -11.29 -4.48 -13.68
CA ILE A 580 -11.76 -3.27 -14.37
C ILE A 580 -11.20 -3.19 -15.80
N LEU A 581 -9.91 -3.50 -15.99
CA LEU A 581 -9.29 -3.57 -17.32
C LEU A 581 -10.01 -4.59 -18.21
N GLY A 582 -10.28 -5.80 -17.72
CA GLY A 582 -11.03 -6.80 -18.49
C GLY A 582 -12.45 -6.34 -18.82
N GLN A 583 -13.18 -5.76 -17.87
CA GLN A 583 -14.52 -5.23 -18.11
C GLN A 583 -14.53 -4.10 -19.16
N SER A 584 -13.48 -3.27 -19.21
CA SER A 584 -13.37 -2.19 -20.19
C SER A 584 -13.37 -2.66 -21.65
N VAL A 585 -13.03 -3.94 -21.89
CA VAL A 585 -13.06 -4.59 -23.21
C VAL A 585 -14.15 -5.67 -23.32
N GLY A 586 -15.13 -5.65 -22.42
CA GLY A 586 -16.33 -6.48 -22.49
C GLY A 586 -16.24 -7.85 -21.81
N ALA A 587 -15.24 -8.09 -20.96
CA ALA A 587 -15.11 -9.35 -20.22
C ALA A 587 -16.31 -9.60 -19.28
N ASP A 588 -16.75 -10.85 -19.22
CA ASP A 588 -17.73 -11.34 -18.27
C ASP A 588 -17.09 -11.59 -16.90
N LEU A 589 -17.92 -11.49 -15.86
CA LEU A 589 -17.51 -11.73 -14.48
C LEU A 589 -18.27 -12.91 -13.89
N VAL A 590 -17.64 -13.63 -12.97
CA VAL A 590 -18.26 -14.74 -12.26
C VAL A 590 -17.90 -14.71 -10.78
N GLY A 591 -18.88 -14.98 -9.91
CA GLY A 591 -18.64 -15.18 -8.47
C GLY A 591 -18.30 -13.92 -7.66
N MET A 592 -18.46 -12.71 -8.22
CA MET A 592 -18.00 -11.45 -7.60
C MET A 592 -18.53 -11.21 -6.18
N GLY A 593 -19.73 -11.71 -5.86
CA GLY A 593 -20.34 -11.47 -4.55
C GLY A 593 -19.79 -12.29 -3.39
N PHE A 594 -18.85 -13.21 -3.65
CA PHE A 594 -18.22 -14.06 -2.65
C PHE A 594 -16.78 -13.58 -2.35
N SER A 595 -16.64 -12.91 -1.21
CA SER A 595 -15.35 -12.59 -0.59
C SER A 595 -15.12 -13.48 0.64
N GLN A 596 -13.90 -13.95 0.84
CA GLN A 596 -13.51 -14.70 2.03
C GLN A 596 -12.90 -13.76 3.06
N MET A 597 -13.30 -13.93 4.31
CA MET A 597 -12.73 -13.23 5.47
C MET A 597 -12.03 -14.21 6.39
N MET A 598 -10.96 -13.74 7.04
CA MET A 598 -10.38 -14.40 8.20
C MET A 598 -11.16 -13.95 9.45
N PRO A 599 -11.71 -14.89 10.26
CA PRO A 599 -12.56 -14.53 11.38
C PRO A 599 -11.77 -13.88 12.53
N VAL A 600 -10.52 -14.31 12.73
CA VAL A 600 -9.64 -13.90 13.82
C VAL A 600 -8.50 -13.09 13.22
N SER A 601 -8.62 -11.77 13.26
CA SER A 601 -7.58 -10.85 12.78
C SER A 601 -7.43 -9.66 13.72
N ASP A 602 -6.30 -8.97 13.59
CA ASP A 602 -6.05 -7.72 14.29
C ASP A 602 -7.10 -6.65 13.91
N PRO A 603 -7.78 -6.01 14.87
CA PRO A 603 -8.82 -5.02 14.57
C PRO A 603 -8.34 -3.78 13.82
N GLU A 604 -7.07 -3.39 14.03
CA GLU A 604 -6.52 -2.14 13.48
C GLU A 604 -5.77 -2.35 12.16
N THR A 605 -5.06 -3.47 12.07
CA THR A 605 -4.16 -3.77 10.95
C THR A 605 -4.68 -4.84 10.00
N GLY A 606 -5.63 -5.69 10.43
CA GLY A 606 -6.06 -6.87 9.68
C GLY A 606 -5.03 -8.01 9.66
N ALA A 607 -3.95 -7.90 10.42
CA ALA A 607 -2.89 -8.90 10.48
C ALA A 607 -3.40 -10.21 11.11
N LEU A 608 -2.95 -11.34 10.55
CA LEU A 608 -3.37 -12.68 10.99
C LEU A 608 -2.54 -13.21 12.17
N PHE A 609 -1.31 -12.73 12.37
CA PHE A 609 -0.37 -13.27 13.37
C PHE A 609 -0.03 -12.28 14.49
N SER A 610 -0.91 -11.30 14.76
CA SER A 610 -0.79 -10.39 15.92
C SER A 610 -1.42 -11.00 17.18
N GLY A 611 -1.15 -10.41 18.34
CA GLY A 611 -1.70 -10.86 19.63
C GLY A 611 -1.31 -12.30 20.00
N LEU A 612 -2.04 -12.89 20.93
CA LEU A 612 -1.89 -14.29 21.31
C LEU A 612 -2.68 -15.17 20.33
N GLN A 613 -1.99 -15.92 19.46
CA GLN A 613 -2.62 -16.88 18.55
C GLN A 613 -2.51 -18.29 19.11
N VAL A 614 -3.65 -18.98 19.13
CA VAL A 614 -3.81 -20.23 19.88
C VAL A 614 -4.66 -21.22 19.08
N PRO A 615 -4.56 -22.53 19.35
CA PRO A 615 -5.35 -23.52 18.64
C PRO A 615 -6.87 -23.32 18.80
N PRO A 616 -7.70 -23.64 17.79
CA PRO A 616 -9.17 -23.50 17.85
C PRO A 616 -9.85 -24.20 19.02
N GLN A 617 -9.29 -25.32 19.49
CA GLN A 617 -9.80 -26.02 20.66
C GLN A 617 -9.59 -25.26 21.99
N ASN A 618 -8.68 -24.27 22.01
CA ASN A 618 -8.14 -23.61 23.20
C ASN A 618 -8.52 -22.14 23.36
N PHE A 619 -9.24 -21.51 22.42
CA PHE A 619 -9.80 -20.18 22.64
C PHE A 619 -11.31 -20.21 22.83
N ILE A 620 -11.77 -19.25 23.63
CA ILE A 620 -13.16 -18.88 23.80
C ILE A 620 -13.37 -17.51 23.13
N MET A 621 -14.41 -17.37 22.32
CA MET A 621 -14.76 -16.10 21.69
C MET A 621 -15.85 -15.40 22.51
N VAL A 622 -15.54 -14.21 23.03
CA VAL A 622 -16.46 -13.42 23.85
C VAL A 622 -16.77 -12.08 23.16
N ASN A 623 -18.05 -11.76 22.99
CA ASN A 623 -18.49 -10.49 22.40
C ASN A 623 -18.36 -9.32 23.39
N GLN A 624 -18.68 -8.11 22.94
CA GLN A 624 -18.63 -6.88 23.75
C GLN A 624 -19.64 -6.85 24.93
N LYS A 625 -20.43 -7.90 25.13
CA LYS A 625 -21.36 -8.06 26.27
C LYS A 625 -20.85 -9.09 27.27
N GLY A 626 -19.63 -9.60 27.11
CA GLY A 626 -19.05 -10.61 28.00
C GLY A 626 -19.60 -12.02 27.79
N LYS A 627 -20.30 -12.30 26.68
CA LYS A 627 -20.92 -13.60 26.37
C LYS A 627 -20.27 -14.31 25.19
N ARG A 628 -20.28 -15.64 25.22
CA ARG A 628 -20.03 -16.48 24.04
C ARG A 628 -21.13 -16.31 23.01
N PHE A 629 -20.81 -16.58 21.74
CA PHE A 629 -21.74 -16.34 20.63
C PHE A 629 -21.60 -17.34 19.47
N VAL A 630 -20.65 -18.27 19.50
CA VAL A 630 -20.40 -19.21 18.40
C VAL A 630 -19.67 -20.46 18.88
N ASN A 631 -19.77 -21.56 18.12
CA ASN A 631 -18.86 -22.68 18.22
C ASN A 631 -17.50 -22.28 17.63
N GLU A 632 -16.50 -22.09 18.50
CA GLU A 632 -15.15 -21.64 18.16
C GLU A 632 -14.39 -22.59 17.22
N TYR A 633 -14.84 -23.84 17.08
CA TYR A 633 -14.29 -24.84 16.17
C TYR A 633 -14.99 -24.85 14.79
N GLY A 634 -15.91 -23.93 14.54
CA GLY A 634 -16.67 -23.83 13.29
C GLY A 634 -15.85 -23.41 12.08
N SER A 635 -16.49 -23.46 10.90
CA SER A 635 -15.88 -22.97 9.66
C SER A 635 -15.58 -21.47 9.72
N ARG A 636 -14.61 -21.02 8.90
CA ARG A 636 -14.26 -19.59 8.78
C ARG A 636 -15.48 -18.71 8.55
N ASP A 637 -16.38 -19.13 7.67
CA ASP A 637 -17.56 -18.35 7.31
C ASP A 637 -18.55 -18.26 8.47
N ALA A 638 -18.76 -19.37 9.20
CA ALA A 638 -19.63 -19.38 10.37
C ALA A 638 -19.08 -18.48 11.49
N LEU A 639 -17.78 -18.55 11.75
CA LEU A 639 -17.11 -17.71 12.75
C LEU A 639 -17.18 -16.23 12.36
N THR A 640 -16.88 -15.90 11.10
CA THR A 640 -16.96 -14.53 10.59
C THR A 640 -18.38 -13.98 10.67
N GLN A 641 -19.37 -14.74 10.18
CA GLN A 641 -20.77 -14.30 10.17
C GLN A 641 -21.27 -14.06 11.60
N ALA A 642 -20.96 -14.98 12.53
CA ALA A 642 -21.31 -14.81 13.93
C ALA A 642 -20.63 -13.58 14.56
N ALA A 643 -19.38 -13.28 14.19
CA ALA A 643 -18.70 -12.06 14.63
C ALA A 643 -19.37 -10.79 14.07
N ILE A 644 -19.71 -10.76 12.78
CA ILE A 644 -20.44 -9.64 12.15
C ILE A 644 -21.76 -9.40 12.87
N ASP A 645 -22.57 -10.44 13.08
CA ASP A 645 -23.87 -10.34 13.74
C ASP A 645 -23.78 -9.93 15.24
N ASN A 646 -22.57 -9.99 15.82
CA ASN A 646 -22.27 -9.55 17.17
C ASN A 646 -21.52 -8.20 17.25
N GLY A 647 -21.49 -7.43 16.15
CA GLY A 647 -20.88 -6.09 16.10
C GLY A 647 -19.42 -6.05 15.62
N GLY A 648 -18.90 -7.18 15.12
CA GLY A 648 -17.57 -7.30 14.51
C GLY A 648 -16.43 -7.46 15.51
N LEU A 649 -16.34 -6.62 16.55
CA LEU A 649 -15.29 -6.70 17.57
C LEU A 649 -15.63 -7.75 18.64
N PHE A 650 -14.69 -8.63 18.93
CA PHE A 650 -14.78 -9.63 19.99
C PHE A 650 -13.41 -9.87 20.63
N TYR A 651 -13.35 -10.70 21.66
CA TYR A 651 -12.13 -11.02 22.40
C TYR A 651 -11.89 -12.52 22.44
N LEU A 652 -10.65 -12.95 22.17
CA LEU A 652 -10.20 -14.28 22.55
C LEU A 652 -9.77 -14.25 24.01
N ILE A 653 -10.40 -15.08 24.85
CA ILE A 653 -10.03 -15.21 26.27
C ILE A 653 -9.19 -16.47 26.45
N ALA A 654 -8.13 -16.34 27.24
CA ALA A 654 -7.24 -17.43 27.60
C ALA A 654 -6.66 -17.22 29.00
N ASP A 655 -6.04 -18.26 29.56
CA ASP A 655 -5.35 -18.22 30.84
C ASP A 655 -3.83 -18.46 30.64
N ASP A 656 -3.03 -18.59 31.70
CA ASP A 656 -1.56 -18.70 31.58
C ASP A 656 -1.09 -19.97 30.86
N GLU A 657 -1.87 -21.05 30.96
CA GLU A 657 -1.53 -22.35 30.37
C GLU A 657 -1.49 -22.31 28.84
N ILE A 658 -2.18 -21.32 28.24
CA ILE A 658 -2.21 -21.11 26.80
C ILE A 658 -0.82 -20.93 26.18
N LYS A 659 0.16 -20.44 26.96
CA LYS A 659 1.55 -20.26 26.51
C LYS A 659 2.18 -21.57 26.04
N LYS A 660 1.68 -22.72 26.49
CA LYS A 660 2.15 -24.05 26.09
C LYS A 660 1.73 -24.44 24.67
N THR A 661 0.66 -23.84 24.15
CA THR A 661 0.06 -24.20 22.86
C THR A 661 0.01 -23.05 21.85
N ALA A 662 0.23 -21.81 22.29
CA ALA A 662 0.22 -20.64 21.44
C ALA A 662 1.30 -20.67 20.35
N TYR A 663 0.93 -20.32 19.13
CA TYR A 663 1.77 -20.47 17.93
C TYR A 663 2.87 -19.41 17.79
N ASN A 664 2.67 -18.22 18.38
CA ASN A 664 3.44 -17.03 18.04
C ASN A 664 3.96 -16.23 19.26
N THR A 665 4.03 -16.85 20.45
CA THR A 665 4.22 -16.11 21.72
C THR A 665 5.57 -16.33 22.41
N SER A 666 5.96 -15.34 23.22
CA SER A 666 7.01 -15.41 24.24
C SER A 666 6.64 -14.43 25.36
N GLN A 667 7.26 -14.55 26.54
CA GLN A 667 6.96 -13.62 27.64
C GLN A 667 7.26 -12.16 27.26
N GLU A 668 8.38 -11.91 26.58
CA GLU A 668 8.74 -10.59 26.07
C GLU A 668 7.70 -10.03 25.09
N LYS A 669 7.20 -10.87 24.17
CA LYS A 669 6.16 -10.47 23.20
C LYS A 669 4.85 -10.10 23.92
N ILE A 670 4.45 -10.90 24.91
CA ILE A 670 3.27 -10.62 25.73
C ILE A 670 3.42 -9.26 26.43
N ASP A 671 4.55 -9.01 27.08
CA ASP A 671 4.78 -7.76 27.80
C ASP A 671 4.78 -6.54 26.86
N LYS A 672 5.37 -6.67 25.66
CA LYS A 672 5.31 -5.63 24.61
C LYS A 672 3.87 -5.38 24.13
N GLN A 673 3.10 -6.43 23.89
CA GLN A 673 1.70 -6.32 23.44
C GLN A 673 0.80 -5.68 24.51
N VAL A 674 1.01 -6.03 25.79
CA VAL A 674 0.32 -5.41 26.92
C VAL A 674 0.67 -3.94 27.04
N ALA A 675 1.95 -3.58 26.95
CA ALA A 675 2.37 -2.18 26.96
C ALA A 675 1.80 -1.37 25.78
N ALA A 676 1.65 -2.01 24.61
CA ALA A 676 1.05 -1.43 23.43
C ALA A 676 -0.49 -1.39 23.45
N GLY A 677 -1.15 -2.01 24.43
CA GLY A 677 -2.61 -2.09 24.50
C GLY A 677 -3.25 -3.04 23.47
N THR A 678 -2.47 -3.92 22.84
CA THR A 678 -2.93 -4.90 21.83
C THR A 678 -3.24 -6.28 22.45
N LEU A 679 -2.95 -6.45 23.73
CA LEU A 679 -3.27 -7.61 24.56
C LEU A 679 -3.60 -7.13 25.98
N PHE A 680 -4.67 -7.61 26.58
CA PHE A 680 -5.03 -7.29 27.96
C PHE A 680 -4.57 -8.42 28.89
N ARG A 681 -4.13 -8.07 30.10
CA ARG A 681 -3.66 -9.02 31.13
C ARG A 681 -4.19 -8.63 32.51
N ALA A 682 -4.72 -9.60 33.25
CA ALA A 682 -5.16 -9.39 34.62
C ALA A 682 -4.98 -10.64 35.50
N GLU A 683 -4.85 -10.46 36.82
CA GLU A 683 -4.76 -11.56 37.79
C GLU A 683 -6.13 -12.15 38.15
N THR A 684 -7.22 -11.46 37.84
CA THR A 684 -8.59 -11.91 38.07
C THR A 684 -9.46 -11.71 36.83
N LEU A 685 -10.48 -12.56 36.65
CA LEU A 685 -11.44 -12.43 35.56
C LEU A 685 -12.25 -11.12 35.65
N ALA A 686 -12.64 -10.72 36.87
CA ALA A 686 -13.30 -9.43 37.09
C ALA A 686 -12.45 -8.23 36.65
N ASP A 687 -11.14 -8.23 36.91
CA ASP A 687 -10.26 -7.15 36.46
C ASP A 687 -10.08 -7.18 34.94
N LEU A 688 -9.96 -8.37 34.34
CA LEU A 688 -9.91 -8.50 32.89
C LEU A 688 -11.19 -7.95 32.23
N ALA A 689 -12.36 -8.30 32.78
CA ALA A 689 -13.66 -7.81 32.32
C ALA A 689 -13.74 -6.28 32.33
N ARG A 690 -13.27 -5.64 33.42
CA ARG A 690 -13.19 -4.18 33.51
C ARG A 690 -12.25 -3.58 32.47
N GLN A 691 -11.10 -4.20 32.20
CA GLN A 691 -10.14 -3.72 31.19
C GLN A 691 -10.75 -3.72 29.78
N ILE A 692 -11.52 -4.76 29.42
CA ILE A 692 -12.17 -4.88 28.11
C ILE A 692 -13.57 -4.25 28.05
N GLY A 693 -14.01 -3.60 29.12
CA GLY A 693 -15.28 -2.85 29.17
C GLY A 693 -16.55 -3.71 29.20
N VAL A 694 -16.49 -4.95 29.71
CA VAL A 694 -17.66 -5.83 29.87
C VAL A 694 -18.07 -5.99 31.34
N ASP A 695 -19.31 -6.40 31.57
CA ASP A 695 -19.84 -6.65 32.93
C ASP A 695 -19.11 -7.84 33.59
N PRO A 696 -18.46 -7.65 34.76
CA PRO A 696 -17.70 -8.70 35.43
C PRO A 696 -18.52 -9.95 35.78
N ASP A 697 -19.76 -9.77 36.25
CA ASP A 697 -20.59 -10.89 36.71
C ASP A 697 -21.03 -11.75 35.51
N VAL A 698 -21.40 -11.10 34.39
CA VAL A 698 -21.73 -11.79 33.13
C VAL A 698 -20.52 -12.53 32.56
N PHE A 699 -19.35 -11.91 32.60
CA PHE A 699 -18.12 -12.49 32.08
C PHE A 699 -17.68 -13.70 32.90
N GLU A 700 -17.64 -13.60 34.23
CA GLU A 700 -17.26 -14.71 35.11
C GLU A 700 -18.23 -15.89 34.99
N ALA A 701 -19.53 -15.63 34.89
CA ALA A 701 -20.53 -16.67 34.63
C ALA A 701 -20.30 -17.37 33.27
N THR A 702 -19.92 -16.61 32.24
CA THR A 702 -19.59 -17.14 30.92
C THR A 702 -18.38 -18.07 30.97
N ILE A 703 -17.30 -17.65 31.66
CA ILE A 703 -16.10 -18.47 31.83
C ILE A 703 -16.38 -19.73 32.66
N ALA A 704 -17.16 -19.63 33.73
CA ALA A 704 -17.56 -20.77 34.54
C ALA A 704 -18.37 -21.79 33.72
N SER A 705 -19.31 -21.32 32.88
CA SER A 705 -20.08 -22.17 31.97
C SER A 705 -19.19 -22.89 30.95
N TYR A 706 -18.24 -22.16 30.33
CA TYR A 706 -17.28 -22.75 29.40
C TYR A 706 -16.44 -23.84 30.07
N ASN A 707 -15.90 -23.58 31.27
CA ASN A 707 -15.10 -24.56 32.00
C ASN A 707 -15.88 -25.83 32.34
N ALA A 708 -17.18 -25.72 32.64
CA ALA A 708 -18.05 -26.88 32.83
C ALA A 708 -18.25 -27.67 31.53
N CYS A 709 -18.33 -26.99 30.37
CA CYS A 709 -18.38 -27.67 29.07
C CYS A 709 -17.09 -28.45 28.78
N VAL A 710 -15.93 -27.88 29.11
CA VAL A 710 -14.63 -28.58 28.99
C VAL A 710 -14.61 -29.85 29.86
N GLU A 711 -15.15 -29.81 31.08
CA GLU A 711 -15.25 -30.99 31.95
C GLU A 711 -16.18 -32.06 31.40
N ASN A 712 -17.31 -31.64 30.82
CA ASN A 712 -18.31 -32.54 30.27
C ASN A 712 -17.95 -33.06 28.86
N GLY A 713 -16.97 -32.44 28.20
CA GLY A 713 -16.58 -32.75 26.82
C GLY A 713 -17.58 -32.30 25.75
N PHE A 714 -18.59 -31.51 26.12
CA PHE A 714 -19.62 -31.04 25.19
C PHE A 714 -20.24 -29.73 25.67
N ASP A 715 -20.45 -28.81 24.73
CA ASP A 715 -21.14 -27.54 24.93
C ASP A 715 -22.55 -27.60 24.31
N PRO A 716 -23.62 -27.62 25.13
CA PRO A 716 -24.99 -27.71 24.65
C PRO A 716 -25.51 -26.41 24.03
N GLU A 717 -24.87 -25.26 24.28
CA GLU A 717 -25.32 -23.96 23.77
C GLU A 717 -24.95 -23.77 22.30
N PHE A 718 -23.69 -24.10 21.95
CA PHE A 718 -23.19 -23.91 20.58
C PHE A 718 -22.82 -25.22 19.87
N GLY A 719 -22.92 -26.37 20.52
CA GLY A 719 -22.63 -27.67 19.93
C GLY A 719 -21.13 -27.94 19.72
N LYS A 720 -20.25 -27.30 20.49
CA LYS A 720 -18.79 -27.57 20.47
C LYS A 720 -18.52 -28.87 21.22
N ASP A 721 -17.77 -29.78 20.63
CA ASP A 721 -17.40 -31.10 21.16
C ASP A 721 -15.88 -31.33 21.21
N VAL A 722 -15.09 -30.35 20.78
CA VAL A 722 -13.63 -30.36 20.84
C VAL A 722 -13.15 -29.32 21.86
N PHE A 723 -12.46 -29.78 22.91
CA PHE A 723 -11.88 -28.96 23.97
C PHE A 723 -10.50 -29.50 24.36
N ASP A 724 -9.62 -28.62 24.83
CA ASP A 724 -8.32 -29.01 25.40
C ASP A 724 -8.05 -28.23 26.70
N LEU A 725 -8.02 -26.90 26.67
CA LEU A 725 -7.78 -26.07 27.86
C LEU A 725 -9.04 -25.44 28.48
N LYS A 726 -9.04 -25.34 29.81
CA LYS A 726 -9.92 -24.46 30.61
C LYS A 726 -9.36 -23.04 30.66
N VAL A 727 -10.15 -22.11 31.19
CA VAL A 727 -9.70 -20.77 31.61
C VAL A 727 -9.79 -20.70 33.13
N ALA A 728 -8.71 -21.05 33.83
CA ALA A 728 -8.70 -21.19 35.30
C ALA A 728 -7.42 -20.70 35.99
N VAL A 729 -6.31 -20.56 35.26
CA VAL A 729 -4.99 -20.25 35.82
C VAL A 729 -4.56 -18.82 35.50
N ALA A 730 -4.53 -17.95 36.50
CA ALA A 730 -4.01 -16.59 36.34
C ALA A 730 -2.51 -16.56 35.95
N PRO A 731 -2.04 -15.53 35.23
CA PRO A 731 -2.81 -14.40 34.70
C PRO A 731 -3.75 -14.77 33.54
N PHE A 732 -4.85 -14.03 33.42
CA PHE A 732 -5.82 -14.14 32.35
C PHE A 732 -5.54 -13.12 31.25
N TYR A 733 -5.83 -13.50 30.02
CA TYR A 733 -5.57 -12.73 28.82
C TYR A 733 -6.84 -12.50 28.01
N ALA A 734 -6.99 -11.30 27.45
CA ALA A 734 -7.98 -11.00 26.43
C ALA A 734 -7.30 -10.38 25.22
N THR A 735 -7.48 -10.98 24.04
CA THR A 735 -6.93 -10.46 22.78
C THR A 735 -8.07 -9.93 21.91
N PRO A 736 -8.11 -8.62 21.58
CA PRO A 736 -9.15 -8.06 20.72
C PRO A 736 -9.00 -8.58 19.28
N ARG A 737 -10.11 -8.94 18.65
CA ARG A 737 -10.18 -9.51 17.30
C ARG A 737 -11.36 -8.98 16.51
N LYS A 738 -11.19 -8.90 15.20
CA LYS A 738 -12.24 -8.53 14.22
C LYS A 738 -12.03 -9.33 12.94
N PRO A 739 -13.09 -9.66 12.17
CA PRO A 739 -12.90 -10.22 10.85
C PRO A 739 -12.13 -9.26 9.92
N ALA A 740 -11.33 -9.82 9.02
CA ALA A 740 -10.62 -9.06 7.98
C ALA A 740 -10.78 -9.72 6.62
N ILE A 741 -10.88 -8.92 5.56
CA ILE A 741 -10.94 -9.41 4.18
C ILE A 741 -9.62 -10.14 3.85
N HIS A 742 -9.74 -11.29 3.20
CA HIS A 742 -8.59 -12.14 2.90
C HIS A 742 -8.43 -12.44 1.42
N HIS A 743 -9.50 -12.76 0.71
CA HIS A 743 -9.44 -13.19 -0.69
C HIS A 743 -10.78 -12.92 -1.39
N THR A 744 -10.76 -12.69 -2.69
CA THR A 744 -11.97 -12.55 -3.52
C THR A 744 -12.04 -13.68 -4.53
N MET A 745 -13.04 -14.56 -4.41
CA MET A 745 -13.13 -15.78 -5.22
C MET A 745 -13.69 -15.52 -6.62
N GLY A 746 -14.39 -14.40 -6.80
CA GLY A 746 -14.89 -13.95 -8.08
C GLY A 746 -13.89 -13.10 -8.85
N GLY A 747 -14.08 -13.03 -10.15
CA GLY A 747 -13.23 -12.28 -11.06
C GLY A 747 -13.64 -12.46 -12.52
N LEU A 748 -12.68 -12.24 -13.43
CA LEU A 748 -12.84 -12.45 -14.86
C LEU A 748 -13.18 -13.90 -15.15
N LYS A 749 -14.19 -14.13 -15.98
CA LYS A 749 -14.56 -15.47 -16.42
C LYS A 749 -13.55 -15.97 -17.45
N ILE A 750 -13.05 -17.18 -17.23
CA ILE A 750 -12.07 -17.83 -18.09
C ILE A 750 -12.51 -19.21 -18.56
N ASP A 751 -11.95 -19.68 -19.67
CA ASP A 751 -12.02 -21.08 -20.06
C ASP A 751 -10.84 -21.91 -19.50
N THR A 752 -10.76 -23.19 -19.86
CA THR A 752 -9.69 -24.12 -19.44
C THR A 752 -8.30 -23.79 -19.99
N GLN A 753 -8.24 -22.92 -21.00
CA GLN A 753 -7.01 -22.41 -21.60
C GLN A 753 -6.73 -20.98 -21.13
N THR A 754 -7.44 -20.50 -20.10
CA THR A 754 -7.31 -19.17 -19.48
C THR A 754 -7.66 -17.99 -20.38
N HIS A 755 -8.34 -18.21 -21.51
CA HIS A 755 -8.86 -17.11 -22.32
C HIS A 755 -9.90 -16.34 -21.50
N VAL A 756 -9.85 -15.01 -21.55
CA VAL A 756 -10.91 -14.19 -20.97
C VAL A 756 -12.13 -14.26 -21.88
N LEU A 757 -13.29 -14.55 -21.28
CA LEU A 757 -14.56 -14.67 -22.01
C LEU A 757 -15.36 -13.37 -21.87
N ASN A 758 -15.98 -12.93 -22.96
CA ASN A 758 -16.93 -11.82 -22.96
C ASN A 758 -18.32 -12.25 -22.46
N THR A 759 -19.24 -11.30 -22.32
CA THR A 759 -20.62 -11.54 -21.85
C THR A 759 -21.46 -12.45 -22.77
N GLU A 760 -21.03 -12.69 -24.00
CA GLU A 760 -21.62 -13.64 -24.95
C GLU A 760 -20.99 -15.04 -24.87
N GLY A 761 -19.99 -15.23 -24.00
CA GLY A 761 -19.24 -16.47 -23.85
C GLY A 761 -18.19 -16.71 -24.93
N GLN A 762 -17.81 -15.68 -25.69
CA GLN A 762 -16.78 -15.74 -26.73
C GLN A 762 -15.42 -15.30 -26.16
N ILE A 763 -14.34 -15.82 -26.74
CA ILE A 763 -12.96 -15.43 -26.38
C ILE A 763 -12.72 -13.97 -26.77
N ILE A 764 -12.12 -13.20 -25.87
CA ILE A 764 -11.52 -11.91 -26.19
C ILE A 764 -10.11 -12.19 -26.71
N GLU A 765 -9.90 -12.04 -28.02
CA GLU A 765 -8.65 -12.42 -28.66
C GLU A 765 -7.44 -11.68 -28.07
N GLY A 766 -6.37 -12.42 -27.79
CA GLY A 766 -5.13 -11.87 -27.22
C GLY A 766 -5.18 -11.59 -25.71
N LEU A 767 -6.30 -11.88 -25.01
CA LEU A 767 -6.45 -11.61 -23.59
C LEU A 767 -6.62 -12.90 -22.76
N TYR A 768 -5.76 -13.04 -21.75
CA TYR A 768 -5.74 -14.18 -20.83
C TYR A 768 -5.78 -13.69 -19.38
N ALA A 769 -6.23 -14.54 -18.45
CA ALA A 769 -6.22 -14.21 -17.03
C ALA A 769 -5.88 -15.41 -16.14
N ALA A 770 -5.08 -15.19 -15.10
CA ALA A 770 -4.66 -16.24 -14.16
C ALA A 770 -4.50 -15.77 -12.72
N GLY A 771 -4.82 -16.65 -11.77
CA GLY A 771 -4.80 -16.36 -10.34
C GLY A 771 -6.07 -15.65 -9.87
N GLU A 772 -5.98 -14.94 -8.74
CA GLU A 772 -7.14 -14.34 -8.05
C GLU A 772 -7.92 -13.29 -8.88
N VAL A 773 -7.37 -12.81 -9.99
CA VAL A 773 -8.10 -11.94 -10.93
C VAL A 773 -9.17 -12.72 -11.72
N ALA A 774 -9.02 -14.04 -11.84
CA ALA A 774 -9.95 -14.93 -12.52
C ALA A 774 -10.93 -15.59 -11.53
N GLY A 775 -12.17 -15.74 -11.96
CA GLY A 775 -13.24 -16.35 -11.17
C GLY A 775 -13.63 -17.74 -11.64
N GLY A 776 -14.43 -18.43 -10.82
CA GLY A 776 -15.05 -19.72 -11.17
C GLY A 776 -14.32 -20.96 -10.66
N ILE A 777 -13.10 -20.81 -10.13
CA ILE A 777 -12.31 -21.93 -9.58
C ILE A 777 -12.77 -22.26 -8.15
N HIS A 778 -12.65 -21.30 -7.23
CA HIS A 778 -12.93 -21.49 -5.80
C HIS A 778 -14.39 -21.20 -5.41
N ALA A 779 -15.11 -20.49 -6.28
CA ALA A 779 -16.53 -20.14 -6.15
C ALA A 779 -16.91 -19.52 -4.79
N GLY A 780 -17.67 -20.21 -3.95
CA GLY A 780 -18.22 -19.63 -2.72
C GLY A 780 -17.23 -19.57 -1.57
N ASN A 781 -16.19 -20.41 -1.55
CA ASN A 781 -15.20 -20.44 -0.47
C ASN A 781 -13.92 -21.17 -0.91
N ARG A 782 -12.78 -20.51 -0.74
CA ARG A 782 -11.47 -21.09 -1.07
C ARG A 782 -10.90 -21.92 0.09
N LEU A 783 -10.41 -23.13 -0.19
CA LEU A 783 -9.65 -23.90 0.79
C LEU A 783 -8.24 -23.34 0.99
N GLY A 784 -7.73 -23.41 2.23
CA GLY A 784 -6.35 -23.03 2.54
C GLY A 784 -5.37 -23.78 1.64
N GLY A 785 -4.36 -23.10 1.09
CA GLY A 785 -3.37 -23.68 0.17
C GLY A 785 -3.78 -23.69 -1.31
N ASN A 786 -5.07 -23.75 -1.65
CA ASN A 786 -5.52 -23.84 -3.04
C ASN A 786 -5.22 -22.59 -3.88
N SER A 787 -5.08 -21.41 -3.27
CA SER A 787 -4.69 -20.20 -4.01
C SER A 787 -3.28 -20.31 -4.59
N LEU A 788 -2.36 -20.99 -3.89
CA LEU A 788 -1.02 -21.21 -4.42
C LEU A 788 -1.05 -22.21 -5.57
N THR A 789 -1.81 -23.30 -5.41
CA THR A 789 -2.02 -24.27 -6.50
C THR A 789 -2.58 -23.57 -7.74
N ASP A 790 -3.58 -22.72 -7.57
CA ASP A 790 -4.24 -21.95 -8.63
C ASP A 790 -3.24 -21.06 -9.38
N ILE A 791 -2.56 -20.14 -8.67
CA ILE A 791 -1.68 -19.18 -9.33
C ILE A 791 -0.55 -19.85 -10.11
N PHE A 792 -0.01 -20.97 -9.60
CA PHE A 792 1.08 -21.69 -10.28
C PHE A 792 0.56 -22.55 -11.43
N THR A 793 -0.58 -23.23 -11.28
CA THR A 793 -1.16 -24.04 -12.36
C THR A 793 -1.69 -23.16 -13.49
N PHE A 794 -2.57 -22.20 -13.19
CA PHE A 794 -3.19 -21.37 -14.21
C PHE A 794 -2.25 -20.30 -14.75
N GLY A 795 -1.26 -19.84 -13.96
CA GLY A 795 -0.18 -18.99 -14.48
C GLY A 795 0.61 -19.69 -15.57
N ARG A 796 0.97 -20.97 -15.39
CA ARG A 796 1.64 -21.77 -16.42
C ARG A 796 0.78 -21.95 -17.66
N ILE A 797 -0.51 -22.28 -17.48
CA ILE A 797 -1.43 -22.47 -18.60
C ILE A 797 -1.59 -21.17 -19.39
N ALA A 798 -1.70 -20.01 -18.73
CA ALA A 798 -1.80 -18.72 -19.40
C ALA A 798 -0.55 -18.38 -20.22
N GLY A 799 0.64 -18.53 -19.63
CA GLY A 799 1.89 -18.30 -20.35
C GLY A 799 2.06 -19.25 -21.54
N GLN A 800 1.74 -20.53 -21.36
CA GLN A 800 1.83 -21.54 -22.42
C GLN A 800 0.84 -21.28 -23.55
N THR A 801 -0.43 -21.02 -23.22
CA THR A 801 -1.48 -20.79 -24.21
C THR A 801 -1.17 -19.52 -25.00
N ALA A 802 -0.82 -18.44 -24.31
CA ALA A 802 -0.42 -17.18 -24.94
C ALA A 802 0.64 -17.41 -26.03
N VAL A 803 1.71 -18.17 -25.72
CA VAL A 803 2.77 -18.49 -26.70
C VAL A 803 2.30 -19.38 -27.84
N GLN A 804 1.53 -20.43 -27.55
CA GLN A 804 1.04 -21.36 -28.57
C GLN A 804 0.19 -20.65 -29.63
N GLU A 805 -0.57 -19.64 -29.23
CA GLU A 805 -1.43 -18.88 -30.14
C GLU A 805 -0.71 -17.75 -30.89
N LEU A 806 0.53 -17.41 -30.52
CA LEU A 806 1.38 -16.53 -31.35
C LEU A 806 1.82 -17.21 -32.65
N THR A 807 1.75 -18.54 -32.71
CA THR A 807 2.29 -19.35 -33.81
C THR A 807 1.22 -19.89 -34.77
N LYS A 808 -0.04 -19.51 -34.55
CA LYS A 808 -1.18 -19.80 -35.44
C LYS A 808 -1.40 -18.61 -36.38
#